data_AF-C2MC35-F1
#
_entry.id   AF-C2MC35-F1
#
_cell.length_a   1.000
_cell.length_b   1.000
_cell.length_c   1.000
_cell.angle_alpha   90.00
_cell.angle_beta   90.00
_cell.angle_gamma   90.00
#
_symmetry.space_group_name_H-M   'P 1'
#
loop_
_entity.id
_entity.type
_entity.pdbx_description
1 polymer ?
#
loop_
_entity_poly.entity_id
_entity_poly.type
_entity_poly.pdbx_seq_one_letter_code
_entity_poly.pdbx_strand_id
1 'polypeptide(L)'
;MSHQPNEASTTRRLLLTLSGLLAVALLLFVGLPLWGGTAWLHSSPHTVEAPAPPPTMVSGKRLIILDHADILSHDQAILPDVVILSGNVRLRHGSWIMTCDSANLNEVTNSFDAFGHVRIQEGDSISITAGEMTYDGMTTLAELHDNVILTKNVTTLFTERLFYNRSQKVAYYDNFGTLADSINTLTSVYGEYNTGSDEALFQNQVHLENDRFTLDTDILHYNTKTSICRIVSPTIIETTDSVTIETDRGFYNTDTEQSILLDHSLVTHPDGTMTGDSILYDKKREICQAYYDVVIDNQKDKATYFGDYGYLDQDNGYTYATGRAYVMDYSEEDTLYMSAEIMEGIKRNLPPPPGATDSLEVKYTKGYHNVRLYRKDIQAIGDSVHYFSLDSLIKLFGSPILWNDSTQLKGDTIYAHLANDTIDHAFAWLNASSVRWLDSVKQDRVKADTIQAYFREGTLDHAFYRSNVESRYYLIQEKAKHYYALAQVKNPQMDVYITDDKLDHILWHGKAEGTIHPIQDLTDELRQMSGAEWHGDKRPLSPEDVIPDRTAPPASTDSLATLQGQNSKMSKGFDGLAAWQAFYKEYKQAIEKPKPAKAKNTASPDTTAIAVEPLPVYIRRPLESDTSSVLSLADSLQSYMHLLPLYSWDSYLDRENRAPSTTNPSTGILRRSNSSDASSRSDESSKLPKAPTQQEVATTPAKKTASK
;
A
#
# COMPACT_ATOMS: atom_id res chain seq x y z
N MET A 1 27.47 -53.98 -12.51
CA MET A 1 27.19 -53.95 -13.96
C MET A 1 26.46 -52.64 -14.22
N SER A 2 27.14 -51.51 -14.44
CA SER A 2 27.80 -51.05 -15.68
C SER A 2 26.83 -50.86 -16.85
N HIS A 3 26.33 -49.62 -17.03
CA HIS A 3 26.53 -48.86 -18.27
C HIS A 3 26.02 -47.40 -18.18
N GLN A 4 26.95 -46.47 -18.40
CA GLN A 4 26.75 -45.12 -18.97
C GLN A 4 26.30 -45.21 -20.45
N PRO A 5 25.80 -44.14 -21.15
CA PRO A 5 26.37 -42.77 -21.25
C PRO A 5 25.28 -41.64 -21.33
N ASN A 6 25.46 -40.33 -21.59
CA ASN A 6 26.56 -39.50 -22.09
C ASN A 6 26.33 -38.00 -21.71
N GLU A 7 27.42 -37.24 -21.71
CA GLU A 7 27.55 -35.80 -21.39
C GLU A 7 27.04 -34.86 -22.50
N ALA A 8 26.43 -33.72 -22.12
CA ALA A 8 26.53 -32.44 -22.81
C ALA A 8 25.98 -31.28 -21.94
N SER A 9 26.57 -30.10 -22.11
CA SER A 9 26.16 -28.77 -21.59
C SER A 9 26.63 -28.32 -20.19
N THR A 10 27.94 -28.46 -19.92
CA THR A 10 28.66 -27.71 -18.88
C THR A 10 29.42 -26.49 -19.44
N THR A 11 28.89 -25.85 -20.49
CA THR A 11 29.52 -24.70 -21.16
C THR A 11 28.73 -23.40 -21.09
N ARG A 12 27.61 -23.34 -20.35
CA ARG A 12 26.81 -22.11 -20.16
C ARG A 12 27.00 -21.40 -18.82
N ARG A 13 27.82 -21.94 -17.90
CA ARG A 13 28.05 -21.37 -16.56
C ARG A 13 29.46 -20.79 -16.33
N LEU A 14 30.30 -20.71 -17.35
CA LEU A 14 31.66 -20.15 -17.25
C LEU A 14 31.87 -18.81 -17.98
N LEU A 15 30.81 -18.24 -18.57
CA LEU A 15 30.87 -16.99 -19.36
C LEU A 15 30.21 -15.77 -18.69
N LEU A 16 29.68 -15.93 -17.47
CA LEU A 16 29.02 -14.84 -16.71
C LEU A 16 29.76 -14.45 -15.42
N THR A 17 30.94 -15.02 -15.17
CA THR A 17 31.78 -14.67 -14.02
C THR A 17 33.09 -13.97 -14.41
N LEU A 18 33.23 -13.53 -15.68
CA LEU A 18 34.41 -12.81 -16.17
C LEU A 18 34.17 -11.33 -16.51
N SER A 19 32.95 -10.81 -16.35
CA SER A 19 32.62 -9.38 -16.55
C SER A 19 32.73 -8.52 -15.29
N GLY A 20 32.96 -9.12 -14.11
CA GLY A 20 33.04 -8.43 -12.82
C GLY A 20 34.44 -8.04 -12.32
N LEU A 21 35.50 -8.16 -13.13
CA LEU A 21 36.89 -8.00 -12.66
C LEU A 21 37.76 -7.01 -13.46
N LEU A 22 37.16 -6.14 -14.28
CA LEU A 22 37.91 -5.11 -15.03
C LEU A 22 37.67 -3.66 -14.56
N ALA A 23 37.00 -3.44 -13.43
CA ALA A 23 36.67 -2.11 -12.91
C ALA A 23 37.49 -1.63 -11.69
N VAL A 24 38.57 -2.33 -11.29
CA VAL A 24 39.35 -1.98 -10.08
C VAL A 24 40.83 -1.65 -10.35
N ALA A 25 41.27 -1.61 -11.61
CA ALA A 25 42.67 -1.31 -11.95
C ALA A 25 42.88 0.10 -12.52
N LEU A 26 42.60 1.16 -11.74
CA LEU A 26 43.07 2.53 -12.04
C LEU A 26 43.10 3.43 -10.78
N LEU A 27 43.63 2.89 -9.67
CA LEU A 27 43.87 3.64 -8.42
C LEU A 27 45.26 3.33 -7.81
N LEU A 28 46.32 3.50 -8.60
CA LEU A 28 47.69 3.51 -8.07
C LEU A 28 48.54 4.52 -8.85
N PHE A 29 48.69 5.73 -8.31
CA PHE A 29 49.95 6.50 -8.33
C PHE A 29 49.80 7.79 -7.51
N VAL A 30 50.01 7.70 -6.20
CA VAL A 30 50.38 8.87 -5.38
C VAL A 30 51.44 8.45 -4.37
N GLY A 31 52.64 9.03 -4.49
CA GLY A 31 53.74 8.86 -3.54
C GLY A 31 55.04 9.58 -3.91
N LEU A 32 55.03 10.93 -3.87
CA LEU A 32 56.02 11.92 -3.34
C LEU A 32 57.55 11.80 -3.70
N PRO A 33 58.38 12.89 -3.71
CA PRO A 33 58.39 13.98 -2.72
C PRO A 33 58.74 15.42 -3.21
N LEU A 34 58.78 16.32 -2.22
CA LEU A 34 58.96 17.78 -2.18
C LEU A 34 60.30 18.35 -2.69
N TRP A 35 60.23 19.51 -3.37
CA TRP A 35 61.03 20.75 -3.18
C TRP A 35 60.40 21.80 -4.12
N GLY A 36 59.94 22.98 -3.67
CA GLY A 36 60.73 24.06 -3.10
C GLY A 36 61.00 25.12 -4.18
N GLY A 37 60.06 26.06 -4.39
CA GLY A 37 60.24 27.14 -5.37
C GLY A 37 59.07 28.12 -5.42
N THR A 38 59.25 29.28 -4.78
CA THR A 38 58.40 30.46 -4.90
C THR A 38 58.39 30.98 -6.33
N ALA A 39 57.23 31.05 -6.98
CA ALA A 39 57.07 31.73 -8.27
C ALA A 39 55.86 32.68 -8.24
N TRP A 40 56.16 33.92 -8.58
CA TRP A 40 55.25 35.05 -8.68
C TRP A 40 54.17 34.81 -9.72
N LEU A 41 52.92 35.15 -9.39
CA LEU A 41 51.80 35.24 -10.33
C LEU A 41 52.13 36.21 -11.46
N HIS A 42 52.54 35.69 -12.62
CA HIS A 42 52.44 36.40 -13.89
C HIS A 42 51.11 36.01 -14.55
N SER A 43 50.21 36.98 -14.70
CA SER A 43 49.05 36.91 -15.57
C SER A 43 49.53 36.61 -17.00
N SER A 44 49.19 35.44 -17.53
CA SER A 44 49.33 35.18 -18.97
C SER A 44 48.26 35.97 -19.71
N PRO A 45 48.58 36.69 -20.79
CA PRO A 45 47.59 37.40 -21.57
C PRO A 45 46.70 36.37 -22.26
N HIS A 46 45.38 36.57 -22.14
CA HIS A 46 44.38 35.91 -22.95
C HIS A 46 44.78 35.98 -24.43
N THR A 47 45.15 34.85 -25.02
CA THR A 47 45.13 34.70 -26.46
C THR A 47 43.66 34.64 -26.84
N VAL A 48 43.14 35.75 -27.35
CA VAL A 48 41.82 35.79 -27.99
C VAL A 48 41.93 34.86 -29.20
N GLU A 49 41.29 33.71 -29.11
CA GLU A 49 41.10 32.80 -30.23
C GLU A 49 40.41 33.58 -31.35
N ALA A 50 41.04 33.65 -32.52
CA ALA A 50 40.49 34.39 -33.65
C ALA A 50 39.10 33.80 -33.99
N PRO A 51 38.09 34.65 -34.28
CA PRO A 51 36.77 34.14 -34.67
C PRO A 51 36.94 33.20 -35.86
N ALA A 52 36.42 31.97 -35.72
CA ALA A 52 36.48 30.96 -36.76
C ALA A 52 36.05 31.55 -38.11
N PRO A 53 36.75 31.25 -39.22
CA PRO A 53 36.41 31.79 -40.53
C PRO A 53 34.93 31.47 -40.84
N PRO A 54 34.20 32.42 -41.46
CA PRO A 54 32.79 32.22 -41.80
C PRO A 54 32.65 30.94 -42.62
N PRO A 55 31.62 30.11 -42.36
CA PRO A 55 31.46 28.83 -43.03
C PRO A 55 31.34 29.04 -44.55
N THR A 56 32.06 28.24 -45.33
CA THR A 56 31.95 28.25 -46.78
C THR A 56 30.54 27.81 -47.16
N MET A 57 29.76 28.70 -47.78
CA MET A 57 28.37 28.48 -48.16
C MET A 57 28.29 28.34 -49.68
N VAL A 58 27.77 27.23 -50.18
CA VAL A 58 27.42 27.05 -51.60
C VAL A 58 25.94 26.72 -51.70
N SER A 59 25.20 27.49 -52.51
CA SER A 59 23.75 27.37 -52.67
C SER A 59 22.94 27.39 -51.35
N GLY A 60 23.40 28.15 -50.36
CA GLY A 60 22.72 28.29 -49.06
C GLY A 60 22.97 27.16 -48.06
N LYS A 61 23.83 26.17 -48.38
CA LYS A 61 24.23 25.09 -47.48
C LYS A 61 25.72 25.18 -47.13
N ARG A 62 26.07 24.77 -45.90
CA ARG A 62 27.47 24.71 -45.44
C ARG A 62 28.18 23.55 -46.14
N LEU A 63 29.39 23.79 -46.61
CA LEU A 63 30.25 22.74 -47.15
C LEU A 63 31.04 22.04 -46.04
N ILE A 64 31.39 20.79 -46.29
CA ILE A 64 32.42 20.07 -45.54
C ILE A 64 33.77 20.71 -45.86
N ILE A 65 34.55 20.98 -44.81
CA ILE A 65 35.85 21.62 -44.90
C ILE A 65 36.91 20.60 -44.49
N LEU A 66 37.90 20.39 -45.34
CA LEU A 66 39.11 19.67 -44.98
C LEU A 66 40.00 20.58 -44.13
N ASP A 67 40.17 20.25 -42.85
CA ASP A 67 41.07 20.97 -41.95
C ASP A 67 42.51 20.41 -42.05
N HIS A 68 42.68 19.08 -42.16
CA HIS A 68 44.00 18.42 -42.27
C HIS A 68 43.92 17.02 -42.91
N ALA A 69 44.96 16.64 -43.66
CA ALA A 69 45.30 15.27 -44.04
C ALA A 69 46.81 15.20 -44.36
N ASP A 70 47.47 14.08 -44.08
CA ASP A 70 48.91 13.94 -44.34
C ASP A 70 49.20 13.76 -45.84
N ILE A 71 48.31 13.03 -46.54
CA ILE A 71 48.40 12.75 -47.98
C ILE A 71 47.04 13.02 -48.63
N LEU A 72 47.09 13.66 -49.79
CA LEU A 72 45.95 13.97 -50.63
C LEU A 72 46.20 13.42 -52.03
N SER A 73 45.35 12.49 -52.47
CA SER A 73 45.47 11.82 -53.76
C SER A 73 44.18 11.96 -54.55
N HIS A 74 44.29 12.03 -55.87
CA HIS A 74 43.15 12.22 -56.77
C HIS A 74 43.41 11.50 -58.08
N ASP A 75 42.49 10.60 -58.46
CA ASP A 75 42.56 9.84 -59.71
C ASP A 75 41.21 9.89 -60.43
N GLN A 76 41.09 10.83 -61.38
CA GLN A 76 39.88 11.04 -62.17
C GLN A 76 39.50 9.86 -63.06
N ALA A 77 40.41 8.93 -63.32
CA ALA A 77 40.12 7.76 -64.16
C ALA A 77 39.47 6.62 -63.36
N ILE A 78 39.69 6.57 -62.04
CA ILE A 78 39.21 5.49 -61.15
C ILE A 78 38.02 5.96 -60.31
N LEU A 79 38.13 7.14 -59.68
CA LEU A 79 37.10 7.73 -58.81
C LEU A 79 36.92 9.21 -59.17
N PRO A 80 36.09 9.53 -60.18
CA PRO A 80 35.84 10.91 -60.57
C PRO A 80 35.22 11.71 -59.41
N ASP A 81 35.66 12.96 -59.25
CA ASP A 81 35.18 13.93 -58.26
C ASP A 81 35.41 13.54 -56.78
N VAL A 82 36.21 12.51 -56.52
CA VAL A 82 36.58 12.06 -55.17
C VAL A 82 38.06 12.33 -54.90
N VAL A 83 38.32 12.95 -53.76
CA VAL A 83 39.65 13.16 -53.20
C VAL A 83 39.89 12.11 -52.12
N ILE A 84 40.96 11.33 -52.27
CA ILE A 84 41.39 10.34 -51.27
C ILE A 84 42.32 11.04 -50.27
N LEU A 85 41.90 11.05 -49.01
CA LEU A 85 42.58 11.62 -47.87
C LEU A 85 43.18 10.48 -47.04
N SER A 86 44.46 10.57 -46.68
CA SER A 86 45.12 9.52 -45.89
C SER A 86 46.05 10.12 -44.84
N GLY A 87 46.02 9.53 -43.64
CA GLY A 87 46.83 9.93 -42.48
C GLY A 87 46.24 11.11 -41.73
N ASN A 88 45.89 10.87 -40.45
CA ASN A 88 45.42 11.88 -39.49
C ASN A 88 44.33 12.81 -40.05
N VAL A 89 43.39 12.28 -40.84
CA VAL A 89 42.41 13.09 -41.55
C VAL A 89 41.51 13.82 -40.57
N ARG A 90 41.27 15.11 -40.81
CA ARG A 90 40.36 15.96 -40.04
C ARG A 90 39.43 16.73 -40.97
N LEU A 91 38.14 16.45 -40.87
CA LEU A 91 37.07 17.13 -41.60
C LEU A 91 36.18 17.91 -40.63
N ARG A 92 35.61 19.02 -41.10
CA ARG A 92 34.72 19.87 -40.30
C ARG A 92 33.48 20.24 -41.08
N HIS A 93 32.31 20.10 -40.44
CA HIS A 93 31.05 20.55 -41.02
C HIS A 93 30.14 21.18 -39.95
N GLY A 94 30.05 22.51 -39.95
CA GLY A 94 29.38 23.25 -38.89
C GLY A 94 30.12 23.15 -37.55
N SER A 95 29.44 22.64 -36.52
CA SER A 95 29.98 22.38 -35.18
C SER A 95 30.68 21.02 -35.05
N TRP A 96 30.52 20.14 -36.04
CA TRP A 96 31.13 18.81 -36.03
C TRP A 96 32.56 18.87 -36.50
N ILE A 97 33.46 18.31 -35.68
CA ILE A 97 34.84 18.00 -36.04
C ILE A 97 34.93 16.48 -36.09
N MET A 98 35.32 15.94 -37.24
CA MET A 98 35.52 14.51 -37.44
C MET A 98 37.00 14.24 -37.68
N THR A 99 37.54 13.19 -37.04
CA THR A 99 38.90 12.66 -37.28
C THR A 99 38.86 11.18 -37.62
N CYS A 100 39.73 10.71 -38.52
CA CYS A 100 39.87 9.30 -38.90
C CYS A 100 41.25 9.01 -39.50
N ASP A 101 41.53 7.74 -39.80
CA ASP A 101 42.79 7.32 -40.45
C ASP A 101 42.81 7.66 -41.95
N SER A 102 41.68 7.52 -42.64
CA SER A 102 41.54 7.83 -44.07
C SER A 102 40.10 8.18 -44.44
N ALA A 103 39.90 8.95 -45.52
CA ALA A 103 38.58 9.30 -46.01
C ALA A 103 38.54 9.56 -47.53
N ASN A 104 37.40 9.28 -48.15
CA ASN A 104 37.09 9.65 -49.52
C ASN A 104 36.13 10.85 -49.50
N LEU A 105 36.61 12.04 -49.87
CA LEU A 105 35.83 13.28 -49.88
C LEU A 105 35.32 13.58 -51.29
N ASN A 106 34.01 13.75 -51.45
CA ASN A 106 33.41 14.25 -52.68
C ASN A 106 32.88 15.68 -52.45
N GLU A 107 33.60 16.66 -52.99
CA GLU A 107 33.25 18.08 -52.84
C GLU A 107 32.01 18.46 -53.67
N VAL A 108 31.73 17.75 -54.77
CA VAL A 108 30.59 18.01 -55.67
C VAL A 108 29.28 17.62 -55.00
N THR A 109 29.22 16.42 -54.41
CA THR A 109 28.04 15.94 -53.67
C THR A 109 28.02 16.41 -52.22
N ASN A 110 29.09 17.06 -51.75
CA ASN A 110 29.27 17.49 -50.36
C ASN A 110 29.07 16.31 -49.39
N SER A 111 29.82 15.23 -49.60
CA SER A 111 29.78 14.00 -48.82
C SER A 111 31.17 13.41 -48.60
N PHE A 112 31.33 12.55 -47.58
CA PHE A 112 32.55 11.76 -47.43
C PHE A 112 32.27 10.36 -46.86
N ASP A 113 33.16 9.44 -47.18
CA ASP A 113 33.29 8.13 -46.51
C ASP A 113 34.57 8.15 -45.68
N ALA A 114 34.52 7.73 -44.41
CA ALA A 114 35.64 7.75 -43.48
C ALA A 114 35.89 6.35 -42.92
N PHE A 115 37.17 5.99 -42.79
CA PHE A 115 37.60 4.64 -42.45
C PHE A 115 38.70 4.69 -41.38
N GLY A 116 38.56 3.82 -40.38
CA GLY A 116 39.52 3.63 -39.31
C GLY A 116 39.46 4.72 -38.25
N HIS A 117 39.29 4.31 -36.99
CA HIS A 117 39.27 5.17 -35.80
C HIS A 117 38.45 6.46 -35.99
N VAL A 118 37.25 6.34 -36.56
CA VAL A 118 36.37 7.49 -36.79
C VAL A 118 35.96 8.04 -35.43
N ARG A 119 36.17 9.34 -35.23
CA ARG A 119 35.73 10.08 -34.04
C ARG A 119 35.07 11.38 -34.47
N ILE A 120 33.90 11.66 -33.91
CA ILE A 120 33.13 12.88 -34.13
C ILE A 120 32.99 13.58 -32.80
N GLN A 121 33.25 14.89 -32.79
CA GLN A 121 33.07 15.74 -31.63
C GLN A 121 32.20 16.95 -31.98
N GLU A 122 31.20 17.20 -31.13
CA GLU A 122 30.35 18.40 -31.21
C GLU A 122 30.40 19.16 -29.88
N GLY A 123 31.23 20.21 -29.84
CA GLY A 123 31.53 20.94 -28.61
C GLY A 123 32.12 20.01 -27.53
N ASP A 124 31.70 20.24 -26.29
CA ASP A 124 32.13 19.43 -25.13
C ASP A 124 31.12 18.35 -24.73
N SER A 125 29.98 18.28 -25.43
CA SER A 125 28.79 17.57 -24.96
C SER A 125 28.54 16.23 -25.63
N ILE A 126 28.98 16.06 -26.88
CA ILE A 126 28.73 14.85 -27.70
C ILE A 126 30.04 14.37 -28.31
N SER A 127 30.29 13.07 -28.14
CA SER A 127 31.36 12.33 -28.81
C SER A 127 30.77 11.08 -29.46
N ILE A 128 31.13 10.77 -30.70
CA ILE A 128 30.74 9.52 -31.37
C ILE A 128 32.00 8.85 -31.89
N THR A 129 32.18 7.55 -31.66
CA THR A 129 33.27 6.74 -32.22
C THR A 129 32.73 5.58 -33.03
N ALA A 130 33.41 5.22 -34.11
CA ALA A 130 33.03 4.11 -34.99
C ALA A 130 34.26 3.58 -35.77
N GLY A 131 34.15 2.39 -36.37
CA GLY A 131 35.15 1.89 -37.31
C GLY A 131 35.05 2.55 -38.68
N GLU A 132 33.83 2.76 -39.16
CA GLU A 132 33.54 3.37 -40.46
C GLU A 132 32.36 4.36 -40.37
N MET A 133 32.32 5.31 -41.29
CA MET A 133 31.25 6.30 -41.38
C MET A 133 31.03 6.74 -42.82
N THR A 134 29.78 6.86 -43.24
CA THR A 134 29.40 7.66 -44.41
C THR A 134 28.67 8.91 -43.96
N TYR A 135 28.90 10.03 -44.65
CA TYR A 135 28.32 11.31 -44.29
C TYR A 135 27.85 12.09 -45.51
N ASP A 136 26.57 12.47 -45.51
CA ASP A 136 26.00 13.38 -46.49
C ASP A 136 25.82 14.76 -45.84
N GLY A 137 26.62 15.74 -46.28
CA GLY A 137 26.57 17.12 -45.81
C GLY A 137 25.33 17.89 -46.27
N MET A 138 24.63 17.41 -47.30
CA MET A 138 23.40 18.03 -47.82
C MET A 138 22.17 17.65 -47.01
N THR A 139 22.05 16.40 -46.57
CA THR A 139 20.99 15.89 -45.68
C THR A 139 21.38 15.97 -44.21
N THR A 140 22.68 16.10 -43.92
CA THR A 140 23.30 16.08 -42.59
C THR A 140 23.14 14.74 -41.85
N LEU A 141 22.99 13.66 -42.62
CA LEU A 141 22.88 12.30 -42.12
C LEU A 141 24.27 11.66 -42.06
N ALA A 142 24.63 11.14 -40.89
CA ALA A 142 25.75 10.24 -40.70
C ALA A 142 25.24 8.81 -40.55
N GLU A 143 25.86 7.86 -41.24
CA GLU A 143 25.66 6.44 -41.01
C GLU A 143 26.99 5.86 -40.54
N LEU A 144 27.01 5.35 -39.30
CA LEU A 144 28.19 4.84 -38.64
C LEU A 144 28.07 3.33 -38.48
N HIS A 145 29.19 2.63 -38.65
CA HIS A 145 29.30 1.17 -38.56
C HIS A 145 30.50 0.75 -37.72
N ASP A 146 30.48 -0.51 -37.30
CA ASP A 146 31.52 -1.22 -36.55
C ASP A 146 31.81 -0.62 -35.16
N ASN A 147 31.24 -1.23 -34.12
CA ASN A 147 31.43 -0.82 -32.72
C ASN A 147 31.13 0.68 -32.47
N VAL A 148 29.93 1.11 -32.82
CA VAL A 148 29.54 2.51 -32.65
C VAL A 148 29.25 2.83 -31.18
N ILE A 149 29.88 3.89 -30.69
CA ILE A 149 29.69 4.40 -29.33
C ILE A 149 29.35 5.89 -29.42
N LEU A 150 28.15 6.26 -28.99
CA LEU A 150 27.74 7.66 -28.84
C LEU A 150 27.70 8.00 -27.35
N THR A 151 28.50 8.98 -26.93
CA THR A 151 28.52 9.50 -25.56
C THR A 151 27.96 10.92 -25.55
N LYS A 152 26.98 11.15 -24.69
CA LYS A 152 26.43 12.46 -24.38
C LYS A 152 26.40 12.68 -22.87
N ASN A 153 27.28 13.55 -22.37
CA ASN A 153 27.48 13.76 -20.93
C ASN A 153 27.80 12.43 -20.19
N VAL A 154 26.84 11.92 -19.41
CA VAL A 154 26.94 10.66 -18.65
C VAL A 154 26.23 9.49 -19.33
N THR A 155 25.50 9.74 -20.41
CA THR A 155 24.76 8.72 -21.16
C THR A 155 25.60 8.20 -22.31
N THR A 156 25.69 6.88 -22.46
CA THR A 156 26.42 6.23 -23.55
C THR A 156 25.52 5.22 -24.25
N LEU A 157 25.47 5.30 -25.58
CA LEU A 157 24.76 4.38 -26.45
C LEU A 157 25.78 3.53 -27.22
N PHE A 158 25.59 2.22 -27.18
CA PHE A 158 26.39 1.21 -27.87
C PHE A 158 25.54 0.49 -28.92
N THR A 159 26.03 0.36 -30.15
CA THR A 159 25.38 -0.41 -31.21
C THR A 159 26.39 -0.76 -32.32
N GLU A 160 26.05 -1.70 -33.19
CA GLU A 160 26.87 -2.00 -34.38
C GLU A 160 26.62 -1.02 -35.52
N ARG A 161 25.42 -0.45 -35.61
CA ARG A 161 25.04 0.49 -36.68
C ARG A 161 24.20 1.63 -36.12
N LEU A 162 24.62 2.85 -36.40
CA LEU A 162 23.93 4.06 -35.93
C LEU A 162 23.71 5.03 -37.08
N PHE A 163 22.48 5.54 -37.18
CA PHE A 163 22.16 6.67 -38.03
C PHE A 163 22.03 7.91 -37.16
N TYR A 164 22.70 9.00 -37.52
CA TYR A 164 22.62 10.27 -36.81
C TYR A 164 22.21 11.41 -37.75
N ASN A 165 20.99 11.91 -37.58
CA ASN A 165 20.55 13.12 -38.27
C ASN A 165 20.94 14.35 -37.44
N ARG A 166 21.96 15.07 -37.90
CA ARG A 166 22.48 16.25 -37.19
C ARG A 166 21.51 17.41 -37.15
N SER A 167 20.69 17.60 -38.19
CA SER A 167 19.70 18.69 -38.21
C SER A 167 18.60 18.49 -37.17
N GLN A 168 18.17 17.24 -36.96
CA GLN A 168 17.13 16.88 -36.00
C GLN A 168 17.68 16.54 -34.61
N LYS A 169 19.00 16.30 -34.51
CA LYS A 169 19.68 15.81 -33.31
C LYS A 169 19.15 14.46 -32.84
N VAL A 170 18.79 13.59 -33.79
CA VAL A 170 18.25 12.26 -33.52
C VAL A 170 19.25 11.22 -33.98
N ALA A 171 19.65 10.36 -33.05
CA ALA A 171 20.38 9.14 -33.33
C ALA A 171 19.40 7.96 -33.29
N TYR A 172 19.53 6.98 -34.19
CA TYR A 172 18.74 5.76 -34.11
C TYR A 172 19.51 4.54 -34.60
N TYR A 173 19.13 3.38 -34.07
CA TYR A 173 19.63 2.07 -34.47
C TYR A 173 18.46 1.11 -34.70
N ASP A 174 18.64 0.17 -35.62
CA ASP A 174 17.65 -0.82 -36.04
C ASP A 174 18.12 -2.28 -35.89
N ASN A 175 19.29 -2.49 -35.28
CA ASN A 175 19.90 -3.81 -35.11
C ASN A 175 20.58 -3.96 -33.74
N PHE A 176 19.77 -3.90 -32.68
CA PHE A 176 20.18 -3.97 -31.29
C PHE A 176 21.05 -2.80 -30.81
N GLY A 177 20.80 -2.39 -29.58
CA GLY A 177 21.62 -1.38 -28.93
C GLY A 177 21.42 -1.38 -27.43
N THR A 178 22.41 -0.81 -26.74
CA THR A 178 22.43 -0.66 -25.29
C THR A 178 22.63 0.80 -24.96
N LEU A 179 21.71 1.39 -24.20
CA LEU A 179 21.88 2.71 -23.62
C LEU A 179 22.17 2.57 -22.12
N ALA A 180 23.32 3.08 -21.68
CA ALA A 180 23.71 3.12 -20.28
C ALA A 180 23.77 4.58 -19.80
N ASP A 181 23.17 4.87 -18.64
CA ASP A 181 23.28 6.15 -17.95
C ASP A 181 24.00 5.99 -16.60
N SER A 182 23.85 6.96 -15.69
CA SER A 182 24.49 6.91 -14.37
C SER A 182 24.06 5.76 -13.46
N ILE A 183 22.85 5.23 -13.65
CA ILE A 183 22.26 4.20 -12.78
C ILE A 183 21.58 3.07 -13.55
N ASN A 184 21.12 3.28 -14.78
CA ASN A 184 20.36 2.30 -15.55
C ASN A 184 21.14 1.80 -16.76
N THR A 185 20.90 0.54 -17.11
CA THR A 185 21.25 -0.04 -18.41
C THR A 185 19.96 -0.46 -19.12
N LEU A 186 19.81 -0.07 -20.37
CA LEU A 186 18.66 -0.41 -21.20
C LEU A 186 19.11 -1.06 -22.50
N THR A 187 18.43 -2.13 -22.89
CA THR A 187 18.64 -2.84 -24.16
C THR A 187 17.36 -2.91 -24.97
N SER A 188 17.47 -2.89 -26.31
CA SER A 188 16.33 -3.10 -27.22
C SER A 188 16.81 -3.45 -28.63
N VAL A 189 15.90 -3.90 -29.51
CA VAL A 189 16.21 -4.12 -30.95
C VAL A 189 16.30 -2.79 -31.69
N TYR A 190 15.37 -1.88 -31.41
CA TYR A 190 15.30 -0.55 -32.04
C TYR A 190 15.30 0.54 -30.98
N GLY A 191 16.09 1.58 -31.19
CA GLY A 191 16.10 2.74 -30.33
C GLY A 191 16.33 4.04 -31.07
N GLU A 192 15.63 5.08 -30.65
CA GLU A 192 15.85 6.46 -31.03
C GLU A 192 16.27 7.26 -29.81
N TYR A 193 17.23 8.16 -29.99
CA TYR A 193 17.69 9.07 -28.95
C TYR A 193 17.83 10.50 -29.49
N ASN A 194 17.05 11.41 -28.92
CA ASN A 194 17.16 12.83 -29.21
C ASN A 194 18.19 13.49 -28.28
N THR A 195 19.37 13.80 -28.82
CA THR A 195 20.44 14.47 -28.07
C THR A 195 20.14 15.95 -27.77
N GLY A 196 19.06 16.52 -28.29
CA GLY A 196 18.57 17.84 -27.91
C GLY A 196 17.66 17.84 -26.68
N SER A 197 16.71 16.90 -26.61
CA SER A 197 15.66 16.86 -25.58
C SER A 197 15.84 15.80 -24.49
N ASP A 198 16.85 14.93 -24.60
CA ASP A 198 17.07 13.79 -23.70
C ASP A 198 15.96 12.73 -23.76
N GLU A 199 15.10 12.78 -24.77
CA GLU A 199 14.03 11.81 -25.00
C GLU A 199 14.56 10.63 -25.80
N ALA A 200 14.25 9.43 -25.34
CA ALA A 200 14.54 8.17 -26.00
C ALA A 200 13.26 7.36 -26.21
N LEU A 201 13.19 6.64 -27.32
CA LEU A 201 12.16 5.65 -27.63
C LEU A 201 12.87 4.32 -27.87
N PHE A 202 12.40 3.27 -27.22
CA PHE A 202 12.90 1.91 -27.42
C PHE A 202 11.75 1.00 -27.82
N GLN A 203 12.03 0.07 -28.73
CA GLN A 203 11.04 -0.87 -29.26
C GLN A 203 11.60 -2.27 -29.44
N ASN A 204 10.73 -3.24 -29.18
CA ASN A 204 10.92 -4.69 -29.27
C ASN A 204 11.99 -5.21 -28.30
N GLN A 205 11.58 -6.13 -27.42
CA GLN A 205 12.44 -6.73 -26.40
C GLN A 205 13.16 -5.65 -25.56
N VAL A 206 12.40 -4.67 -25.06
CA VAL A 206 12.95 -3.60 -24.25
C VAL A 206 13.14 -4.12 -22.84
N HIS A 207 14.38 -4.10 -22.38
CA HIS A 207 14.76 -4.49 -21.03
C HIS A 207 15.57 -3.37 -20.39
N LEU A 208 15.11 -2.84 -19.27
CA LEU A 208 15.81 -1.85 -18.44
C LEU A 208 16.13 -2.45 -17.08
N GLU A 209 17.36 -2.30 -16.62
CA GLU A 209 17.79 -2.83 -15.33
C GLU A 209 18.69 -1.85 -14.56
N ASN A 210 18.67 -1.99 -13.24
CA ASN A 210 19.68 -1.48 -12.31
C ASN A 210 19.74 -2.36 -11.05
N ASP A 211 20.54 -1.96 -10.05
CA ASP A 211 20.73 -2.72 -8.81
C ASP A 211 19.44 -2.89 -7.95
N ARG A 212 18.35 -2.19 -8.28
CA ARG A 212 17.09 -2.19 -7.52
C ARG A 212 15.93 -2.87 -8.24
N PHE A 213 15.90 -2.86 -9.57
CA PHE A 213 14.77 -3.42 -10.32
C PHE A 213 15.12 -3.75 -11.78
N THR A 214 14.27 -4.59 -12.39
CA THR A 214 14.18 -4.81 -13.83
C THR A 214 12.82 -4.33 -14.36
N LEU A 215 12.78 -3.87 -15.60
CA LEU A 215 11.57 -3.46 -16.31
C LEU A 215 11.60 -4.04 -17.72
N ASP A 216 10.58 -4.81 -18.05
CA ASP A 216 10.42 -5.50 -19.33
C ASP A 216 9.16 -5.00 -20.05
N THR A 217 9.31 -4.59 -21.32
CA THR A 217 8.20 -4.11 -22.15
C THR A 217 8.50 -4.19 -23.66
N ASP A 218 7.49 -3.98 -24.50
CA ASP A 218 7.65 -3.87 -25.95
C ASP A 218 8.00 -2.46 -26.42
N ILE A 219 7.45 -1.42 -25.77
CA ILE A 219 7.67 -0.01 -26.14
C ILE A 219 7.90 0.82 -24.87
N LEU A 220 9.06 1.47 -24.81
CA LEU A 220 9.38 2.36 -23.69
C LEU A 220 9.77 3.74 -24.20
N HIS A 221 9.13 4.76 -23.64
CA HIS A 221 9.62 6.13 -23.73
C HIS A 221 10.39 6.46 -22.46
N TYR A 222 11.61 6.95 -22.61
CA TYR A 222 12.49 7.22 -21.49
C TYR A 222 13.17 8.58 -21.64
N ASN A 223 13.15 9.38 -20.57
CA ASN A 223 13.89 10.64 -20.55
C ASN A 223 15.16 10.51 -19.70
N THR A 224 16.33 10.53 -20.36
CA THR A 224 17.64 10.26 -19.72
C THR A 224 18.08 11.35 -18.74
N LYS A 225 17.42 12.52 -18.74
CA LYS A 225 17.70 13.63 -17.82
C LYS A 225 16.87 13.54 -16.54
N THR A 226 15.61 13.15 -16.68
CA THR A 226 14.63 13.12 -15.58
C THR A 226 14.44 11.74 -14.97
N SER A 227 14.99 10.70 -15.61
CA SER A 227 14.86 9.30 -15.18
C SER A 227 13.42 8.78 -15.24
N ILE A 228 12.59 9.41 -16.08
CA ILE A 228 11.17 9.08 -16.21
C ILE A 228 10.95 8.13 -17.38
N CYS A 229 10.34 6.99 -17.08
CA CYS A 229 9.73 6.07 -18.02
C CYS A 229 8.25 6.42 -18.22
N ARG A 230 7.79 6.47 -19.47
CA ARG A 230 6.37 6.48 -19.82
C ARG A 230 6.01 5.14 -20.44
N ILE A 231 5.10 4.45 -19.76
CA ILE A 231 4.61 3.11 -20.09
C ILE A 231 3.38 3.26 -20.99
N VAL A 232 3.42 2.60 -22.16
CA VAL A 232 2.34 2.59 -23.16
C VAL A 232 2.08 1.21 -23.77
N SER A 233 2.72 0.19 -23.21
CA SER A 233 2.55 -1.22 -23.56
C SER A 233 2.60 -2.05 -22.27
N PRO A 234 2.07 -3.28 -22.27
CA PRO A 234 2.18 -4.20 -21.15
C PRO A 234 3.61 -4.23 -20.63
N THR A 235 3.76 -3.93 -19.34
CA THR A 235 5.05 -3.75 -18.68
C THR A 235 5.03 -4.49 -17.36
N ILE A 236 6.11 -5.23 -17.12
CA ILE A 236 6.38 -5.87 -15.84
C ILE A 236 7.59 -5.18 -15.23
N ILE A 237 7.47 -4.74 -13.98
CA ILE A 237 8.58 -4.20 -13.19
C ILE A 237 8.78 -5.14 -12.00
N GLU A 238 9.98 -5.71 -11.86
CA GLU A 238 10.34 -6.60 -10.76
C GLU A 238 11.43 -5.94 -9.92
N THR A 239 11.17 -5.76 -8.63
CA THR A 239 12.15 -5.19 -7.70
C THR A 239 12.92 -6.29 -6.98
N THR A 240 14.11 -5.96 -6.47
CA THR A 240 14.96 -6.92 -5.73
C THR A 240 14.36 -7.39 -4.40
N ASP A 241 13.41 -6.64 -3.83
CA ASP A 241 12.62 -7.01 -2.65
C ASP A 241 11.32 -7.77 -2.98
N SER A 242 11.24 -8.37 -4.18
CA SER A 242 10.13 -9.25 -4.60
C SER A 242 8.78 -8.53 -4.70
N VAL A 243 8.78 -7.25 -5.06
CA VAL A 243 7.57 -6.54 -5.50
C VAL A 243 7.50 -6.63 -7.02
N THR A 244 6.33 -7.03 -7.53
CA THR A 244 6.06 -7.08 -8.98
C THR A 244 4.94 -6.09 -9.31
N ILE A 245 5.17 -5.25 -10.32
CA ILE A 245 4.18 -4.32 -10.85
C ILE A 245 3.83 -4.75 -12.27
N GLU A 246 2.55 -4.99 -12.53
CA GLU A 246 2.01 -5.29 -13.84
C GLU A 246 1.09 -4.13 -14.26
N THR A 247 1.45 -3.45 -15.36
CA THR A 247 0.73 -2.26 -15.84
C THR A 247 0.82 -2.11 -17.35
N ASP A 248 -0.29 -1.70 -17.98
CA ASP A 248 -0.34 -1.43 -19.43
C ASP A 248 -0.04 0.03 -19.77
N ARG A 249 -0.24 0.93 -18.80
CA ARG A 249 -0.09 2.37 -18.99
C ARG A 249 0.28 3.03 -17.69
N GLY A 250 1.24 3.96 -17.75
CA GLY A 250 1.66 4.65 -16.55
C GLY A 250 2.98 5.38 -16.68
N PHE A 251 3.52 5.71 -15.52
CA PHE A 251 4.81 6.37 -15.37
C PHE A 251 5.60 5.70 -14.26
N TYR A 252 6.90 5.60 -14.47
CA TYR A 252 7.81 5.07 -13.48
C TYR A 252 9.07 5.94 -13.44
N ASN A 253 9.42 6.44 -12.27
CA ASN A 253 10.66 7.18 -12.09
C ASN A 253 11.76 6.24 -11.60
N THR A 254 12.75 5.97 -12.45
CA THR A 254 13.82 5.03 -12.15
C THR A 254 14.76 5.51 -11.05
N ASP A 255 14.77 6.80 -10.68
CA ASP A 255 15.57 7.33 -9.57
C ASP A 255 14.80 7.26 -8.24
N THR A 256 13.56 7.76 -8.21
CA THR A 256 12.74 7.83 -7.00
C THR A 256 11.97 6.55 -6.68
N GLU A 257 11.81 5.63 -7.64
CA GLU A 257 10.94 4.43 -7.55
C GLU A 257 9.47 4.76 -7.27
N GLN A 258 9.05 5.95 -7.71
CA GLN A 258 7.65 6.38 -7.66
C GLN A 258 6.97 6.05 -8.97
N SER A 259 5.73 5.61 -8.88
CA SER A 259 4.95 5.19 -10.04
C SER A 259 3.51 5.68 -10.01
N ILE A 260 2.99 5.91 -11.20
CA ILE A 260 1.57 6.14 -11.48
C ILE A 260 1.16 5.04 -12.44
N LEU A 261 0.31 4.14 -11.97
CA LEU A 261 -0.13 2.97 -12.70
C LEU A 261 -1.60 3.17 -13.06
N LEU A 262 -1.99 2.89 -14.30
CA LEU A 262 -3.32 3.16 -14.84
C LEU A 262 -3.91 1.90 -15.47
N ASP A 263 -5.20 1.95 -15.79
CA ASP A 263 -5.96 0.87 -16.44
C ASP A 263 -5.99 -0.46 -15.66
N HIS A 264 -6.37 -0.39 -14.38
CA HIS A 264 -6.52 -1.59 -13.55
C HIS A 264 -5.21 -2.36 -13.36
N SER A 265 -4.17 -1.64 -12.95
CA SER A 265 -2.85 -2.22 -12.71
C SER A 265 -2.83 -3.10 -11.45
N LEU A 266 -1.88 -4.03 -11.39
CA LEU A 266 -1.67 -4.96 -10.28
C LEU A 266 -0.30 -4.70 -9.65
N VAL A 267 -0.28 -4.54 -8.33
CA VAL A 267 0.94 -4.51 -7.52
C VAL A 267 0.93 -5.74 -6.61
N THR A 268 1.93 -6.59 -6.73
CA THR A 268 2.09 -7.80 -5.94
C THR A 268 3.25 -7.62 -4.97
N HIS A 269 2.95 -7.74 -3.68
CA HIS A 269 3.92 -7.76 -2.59
C HIS A 269 4.07 -9.19 -2.04
N PRO A 270 5.12 -9.48 -1.24
CA PRO A 270 5.27 -10.79 -0.60
C PRO A 270 4.10 -11.16 0.34
N ASP A 271 3.45 -10.16 0.95
CA ASP A 271 2.39 -10.36 1.95
C ASP A 271 0.98 -10.27 1.33
N GLY A 272 0.83 -9.90 0.05
CA GLY A 272 -0.47 -9.67 -0.57
C GLY A 272 -0.45 -8.93 -1.91
N THR A 273 -1.63 -8.61 -2.43
CA THR A 273 -1.80 -7.91 -3.72
C THR A 273 -2.66 -6.66 -3.59
N MET A 274 -2.44 -5.68 -4.47
CA MET A 274 -3.30 -4.52 -4.63
C MET A 274 -3.67 -4.30 -6.09
N THR A 275 -4.95 -4.07 -6.36
CA THR A 275 -5.46 -3.62 -7.66
C THR A 275 -6.34 -2.37 -7.52
N GLY A 276 -6.47 -1.64 -8.61
CA GLY A 276 -7.37 -0.49 -8.74
C GLY A 276 -7.23 0.14 -10.12
N ASP A 277 -8.24 0.87 -10.58
CA ASP A 277 -8.21 1.55 -11.89
C ASP A 277 -6.97 2.43 -12.05
N SER A 278 -6.63 3.17 -10.98
CA SER A 278 -5.42 3.98 -10.90
C SER A 278 -4.71 3.74 -9.56
N ILE A 279 -3.39 3.62 -9.59
CA ILE A 279 -2.55 3.39 -8.40
C ILE A 279 -1.39 4.40 -8.38
N LEU A 280 -1.18 5.04 -7.22
CA LEU A 280 0.02 5.80 -6.90
C LEU A 280 0.85 5.00 -5.92
N TYR A 281 2.04 4.60 -6.33
CA TYR A 281 2.89 3.75 -5.51
C TYR A 281 4.26 4.42 -5.31
N ASP A 282 4.57 4.68 -4.03
CA ASP A 282 5.89 5.14 -3.58
C ASP A 282 6.60 3.96 -2.92
N LYS A 283 7.43 3.28 -3.71
CA LYS A 283 8.12 2.07 -3.27
C LYS A 283 9.05 2.34 -2.09
N LYS A 284 9.79 3.45 -2.08
CA LYS A 284 10.77 3.76 -1.01
C LYS A 284 10.11 3.98 0.35
N ARG A 285 8.87 4.48 0.34
CA ARG A 285 8.08 4.71 1.56
C ARG A 285 7.15 3.55 1.87
N GLU A 286 7.05 2.57 0.97
CA GLU A 286 6.09 1.46 1.03
C GLU A 286 4.64 1.92 1.20
N ILE A 287 4.29 3.01 0.51
CA ILE A 287 2.95 3.61 0.53
C ILE A 287 2.29 3.40 -0.84
N CYS A 288 1.06 2.90 -0.81
CA CYS A 288 0.24 2.70 -1.98
C CYS A 288 -1.14 3.37 -1.82
N GLN A 289 -1.58 4.11 -2.84
CA GLN A 289 -2.92 4.69 -2.93
C GLN A 289 -3.59 4.17 -4.20
N ALA A 290 -4.73 3.51 -4.06
CA ALA A 290 -5.51 2.99 -5.17
C ALA A 290 -6.87 3.70 -5.26
N TYR A 291 -7.34 3.88 -6.49
CA TYR A 291 -8.56 4.60 -6.82
C TYR A 291 -9.42 3.76 -7.75
N TYR A 292 -10.72 3.69 -7.43
CA TYR A 292 -11.79 2.94 -8.08
C TYR A 292 -11.55 1.43 -8.22
N ASP A 293 -12.59 0.65 -7.90
CA ASP A 293 -12.53 -0.83 -7.94
C ASP A 293 -11.32 -1.40 -7.19
N VAL A 294 -11.06 -0.82 -6.02
CA VAL A 294 -9.89 -1.14 -5.22
C VAL A 294 -10.07 -2.49 -4.56
N VAL A 295 -9.04 -3.32 -4.66
CA VAL A 295 -8.92 -4.59 -3.93
C VAL A 295 -7.54 -4.62 -3.28
N ILE A 296 -7.50 -4.76 -1.97
CA ILE A 296 -6.28 -4.95 -1.18
C ILE A 296 -6.40 -6.31 -0.50
N ASP A 297 -5.75 -7.31 -1.07
CA ASP A 297 -5.75 -8.67 -0.54
C ASP A 297 -4.49 -8.91 0.30
N ASN A 298 -4.65 -8.95 1.62
CA ASN A 298 -3.58 -9.30 2.54
C ASN A 298 -3.69 -10.79 2.86
N GLN A 299 -3.02 -11.61 2.04
CA GLN A 299 -3.08 -13.06 2.09
C GLN A 299 -2.50 -13.63 3.39
N LYS A 300 -1.47 -12.97 3.92
CA LYS A 300 -0.84 -13.34 5.19
C LYS A 300 -1.78 -13.16 6.37
N ASP A 301 -2.56 -12.09 6.36
CA ASP A 301 -3.54 -11.80 7.40
C ASP A 301 -4.91 -12.40 7.10
N LYS A 302 -5.06 -13.07 5.95
CA LYS A 302 -6.30 -13.69 5.48
C LYS A 302 -7.48 -12.71 5.47
N ALA A 303 -7.21 -11.49 5.01
CA ALA A 303 -8.21 -10.44 4.95
C ALA A 303 -8.11 -9.66 3.64
N THR A 304 -9.24 -9.46 2.98
CA THR A 304 -9.32 -8.66 1.75
C THR A 304 -10.19 -7.43 1.99
N TYR A 305 -9.63 -6.25 1.70
CA TYR A 305 -10.31 -4.96 1.78
C TYR A 305 -10.71 -4.51 0.39
N PHE A 306 -11.96 -4.05 0.26
CA PHE A 306 -12.52 -3.54 -0.98
C PHE A 306 -12.97 -2.10 -0.79
N GLY A 307 -12.96 -1.30 -1.86
CA GLY A 307 -13.47 0.07 -1.81
C GLY A 307 -13.40 0.82 -3.13
N ASP A 308 -13.78 2.09 -3.10
CA ASP A 308 -13.57 3.04 -4.20
C ASP A 308 -12.28 3.83 -4.04
N TYR A 309 -11.76 3.90 -2.82
CA TYR A 309 -10.43 4.41 -2.52
C TYR A 309 -9.79 3.49 -1.48
N GLY A 310 -8.51 3.19 -1.67
CA GLY A 310 -7.70 2.44 -0.72
C GLY A 310 -6.36 3.10 -0.48
N TYR A 311 -5.90 2.99 0.77
CA TYR A 311 -4.58 3.42 1.19
C TYR A 311 -3.92 2.29 1.97
N LEU A 312 -2.69 1.97 1.61
CA LEU A 312 -1.85 0.98 2.27
C LEU A 312 -0.52 1.64 2.66
N ASP A 313 -0.19 1.53 3.94
CA ASP A 313 1.12 1.84 4.50
C ASP A 313 1.67 0.55 5.08
N GLN A 314 2.58 -0.07 4.32
CA GLN A 314 3.07 -1.42 4.61
C GLN A 314 4.02 -1.43 5.82
N ASP A 315 4.90 -0.42 5.91
CA ASP A 315 5.86 -0.26 7.02
C ASP A 315 5.12 -0.13 8.37
N ASN A 316 4.01 0.62 8.40
CA ASN A 316 3.21 0.81 9.60
C ASN A 316 2.08 -0.21 9.78
N GLY A 317 1.89 -1.14 8.83
CA GLY A 317 0.85 -2.16 8.89
C GLY A 317 -0.57 -1.57 8.93
N TYR A 318 -0.82 -0.53 8.13
CA TYR A 318 -2.10 0.19 8.09
C TYR A 318 -2.76 0.07 6.73
N THR A 319 -4.02 -0.33 6.72
CA THR A 319 -4.88 -0.40 5.54
C THR A 319 -6.12 0.45 5.78
N TYR A 320 -6.56 1.18 4.77
CA TYR A 320 -7.75 2.02 4.81
C TYR A 320 -8.52 1.83 3.52
N ALA A 321 -9.85 1.69 3.61
CA ALA A 321 -10.75 1.62 2.47
C ALA A 321 -12.02 2.44 2.74
N THR A 322 -12.52 3.16 1.73
CA THR A 322 -13.77 3.95 1.83
C THR A 322 -14.56 3.95 0.50
N GLY A 323 -15.77 4.52 0.54
CA GLY A 323 -16.75 4.46 -0.53
C GLY A 323 -17.59 3.21 -0.39
N ARG A 324 -17.65 2.38 -1.44
CA ARG A 324 -18.26 1.04 -1.40
C ARG A 324 -17.36 0.04 -0.66
N ALA A 325 -17.04 0.36 0.60
CA ALA A 325 -16.05 -0.35 1.39
C ALA A 325 -16.64 -1.55 2.14
N TYR A 326 -15.92 -2.66 2.06
CA TYR A 326 -16.18 -3.84 2.87
C TYR A 326 -14.91 -4.67 3.03
N VAL A 327 -14.92 -5.54 4.02
CA VAL A 327 -13.83 -6.46 4.35
C VAL A 327 -14.39 -7.88 4.37
N MET A 328 -13.60 -8.79 3.79
CA MET A 328 -13.75 -10.22 3.97
C MET A 328 -12.61 -10.71 4.84
N ASP A 329 -12.93 -11.16 6.05
CA ASP A 329 -11.98 -11.85 6.92
C ASP A 329 -12.24 -13.36 6.83
N TYR A 330 -11.27 -14.08 6.27
CA TYR A 330 -11.30 -15.53 6.07
C TYR A 330 -10.19 -16.21 6.91
N SER A 331 -9.87 -15.61 8.06
CA SER A 331 -8.87 -16.15 8.97
C SER A 331 -9.30 -17.48 9.61
N GLU A 332 -10.60 -17.62 9.88
CA GLU A 332 -11.31 -18.79 10.42
C GLU A 332 -12.00 -19.63 9.32
N GLU A 333 -12.69 -20.71 9.70
CA GLU A 333 -13.41 -21.59 8.75
C GLU A 333 -14.61 -20.87 8.10
N ASP A 334 -15.44 -20.20 8.90
CA ASP A 334 -16.51 -19.34 8.39
C ASP A 334 -16.02 -17.90 8.14
N THR A 335 -16.25 -17.39 6.93
CA THR A 335 -15.86 -16.02 6.55
C THR A 335 -16.75 -14.97 7.21
N LEU A 336 -16.11 -13.94 7.78
CA LEU A 336 -16.76 -12.76 8.34
C LEU A 336 -16.77 -11.63 7.31
N TYR A 337 -17.97 -11.18 6.95
CA TYR A 337 -18.18 -10.03 6.07
C TYR A 337 -18.55 -8.81 6.90
N MET A 338 -17.85 -7.69 6.68
CA MET A 338 -18.15 -6.42 7.33
C MET A 338 -18.12 -5.28 6.33
N SER A 339 -19.16 -4.46 6.26
CA SER A 339 -19.19 -3.23 5.47
C SER A 339 -19.38 -2.03 6.37
N ALA A 340 -18.78 -0.90 5.99
CA ALA A 340 -18.99 0.40 6.61
C ALA A 340 -18.65 1.49 5.59
N GLU A 341 -18.89 2.76 5.91
CA GLU A 341 -18.42 3.86 5.06
C GLU A 341 -16.88 3.96 5.05
N ILE A 342 -16.26 3.64 6.18
CA ILE A 342 -14.80 3.62 6.36
C ILE A 342 -14.41 2.31 7.02
N MET A 343 -13.48 1.59 6.40
CA MET A 343 -12.86 0.39 6.94
C MET A 343 -11.38 0.64 7.17
N GLU A 344 -10.86 0.25 8.33
CA GLU A 344 -9.44 0.29 8.67
C GLU A 344 -8.95 -1.10 9.07
N GLY A 345 -7.80 -1.50 8.55
CA GLY A 345 -7.01 -2.65 9.01
C GLY A 345 -5.77 -2.15 9.72
N ILE A 346 -5.55 -2.58 10.96
CA ILE A 346 -4.40 -2.13 11.75
C ILE A 346 -3.66 -3.35 12.30
N LYS A 347 -2.36 -3.37 12.03
CA LYS A 347 -1.42 -4.35 12.53
C LYS A 347 -0.42 -3.67 13.47
N ARG A 348 -0.22 -4.24 14.66
CA ARG A 348 0.73 -3.72 15.65
C ARG A 348 1.52 -4.85 16.30
N ASN A 349 2.82 -4.63 16.45
CA ASN A 349 3.66 -5.49 17.27
C ASN A 349 3.69 -4.94 18.69
N LEU A 350 3.05 -5.66 19.62
CA LEU A 350 3.15 -5.33 21.03
C LEU A 350 4.45 -5.90 21.60
N PRO A 351 5.11 -5.19 22.52
CA PRO A 351 6.27 -5.72 23.23
C PRO A 351 5.89 -7.03 23.95
N PRO A 352 6.85 -7.97 24.07
CA PRO A 352 6.58 -9.26 24.68
C PRO A 352 6.06 -9.08 26.12
N PRO A 353 5.03 -9.84 26.54
CA PRO A 353 4.63 -9.88 27.94
C PRO A 353 5.81 -10.37 28.82
N PRO A 354 5.85 -10.00 30.12
CA PRO A 354 6.92 -10.41 31.02
C PRO A 354 7.11 -11.93 31.04
N GLY A 355 8.25 -12.42 30.53
CA GLY A 355 8.58 -13.85 30.45
C GLY A 355 8.50 -14.47 29.05
N ALA A 356 8.05 -13.73 28.03
CA ALA A 356 8.16 -14.11 26.63
C ALA A 356 9.35 -13.39 25.95
N THR A 357 9.95 -14.01 24.93
CA THR A 357 10.95 -13.37 24.07
C THR A 357 10.36 -12.75 22.82
N ASP A 358 9.17 -13.19 22.41
CA ASP A 358 8.63 -12.89 21.10
C ASP A 358 7.53 -11.82 21.21
N SER A 359 7.61 -10.81 20.33
CA SER A 359 6.58 -9.77 20.23
C SER A 359 5.25 -10.37 19.82
N LEU A 360 4.15 -9.89 20.41
CA LEU A 360 2.81 -10.33 20.07
C LEU A 360 2.26 -9.45 18.94
N GLU A 361 2.03 -10.05 17.77
CA GLU A 361 1.38 -9.37 16.65
C GLU A 361 -0.14 -9.32 16.89
N VAL A 362 -0.69 -8.10 16.96
CA VAL A 362 -2.12 -7.85 17.15
C VAL A 362 -2.69 -7.23 15.89
N LYS A 363 -3.79 -7.81 15.44
CA LYS A 363 -4.57 -7.36 14.28
C LYS A 363 -5.95 -6.97 14.74
N TYR A 364 -6.43 -5.83 14.27
CA TYR A 364 -7.81 -5.47 14.44
C TYR A 364 -8.33 -4.66 13.25
N THR A 365 -9.58 -4.94 12.89
CA THR A 365 -10.32 -4.25 11.85
C THR A 365 -11.31 -3.30 12.50
N LYS A 366 -11.46 -2.11 11.94
CA LYS A 366 -12.46 -1.13 12.37
C LYS A 366 -13.36 -0.75 11.21
N GLY A 367 -14.63 -0.56 11.50
CA GLY A 367 -15.61 0.01 10.59
C GLY A 367 -16.30 1.19 11.24
N TYR A 368 -16.47 2.29 10.51
CA TYR A 368 -17.19 3.47 10.98
C TYR A 368 -18.34 3.82 10.04
N HIS A 369 -19.46 4.17 10.66
CA HIS A 369 -20.75 4.51 10.09
C HIS A 369 -21.41 3.41 9.26
N ASN A 370 -22.72 3.22 9.52
CA ASN A 370 -23.59 2.28 8.81
C ASN A 370 -23.01 0.87 8.69
N VAL A 371 -22.47 0.35 9.81
CA VAL A 371 -21.90 -0.99 9.84
C VAL A 371 -22.96 -2.04 9.59
N ARG A 372 -22.64 -2.98 8.70
CA ARG A 372 -23.34 -4.25 8.53
C ARG A 372 -22.34 -5.38 8.63
N LEU A 373 -22.75 -6.44 9.30
CA LEU A 373 -21.92 -7.61 9.56
C LEU A 373 -22.73 -8.87 9.26
N TYR A 374 -22.11 -9.79 8.52
CA TYR A 374 -22.67 -11.10 8.25
C TYR A 374 -21.60 -12.17 8.47
N ARG A 375 -21.96 -13.13 9.30
CA ARG A 375 -21.39 -14.46 9.42
C ARG A 375 -22.57 -15.43 9.51
N LYS A 376 -22.35 -16.72 9.24
CA LYS A 376 -23.43 -17.71 9.22
C LYS A 376 -24.21 -17.78 10.55
N ASP A 377 -23.52 -17.72 11.67
CA ASP A 377 -24.06 -17.84 13.04
C ASP A 377 -24.42 -16.49 13.68
N ILE A 378 -23.85 -15.38 13.19
CA ILE A 378 -24.08 -14.03 13.73
C ILE A 378 -24.28 -13.01 12.62
N GLN A 379 -25.30 -12.17 12.76
CA GLN A 379 -25.48 -11.00 11.92
C GLN A 379 -25.64 -9.77 12.80
N ALA A 380 -25.14 -8.62 12.36
CA ALA A 380 -25.26 -7.42 13.15
C ALA A 380 -25.33 -6.16 12.30
N ILE A 381 -25.90 -5.12 12.89
CA ILE A 381 -25.82 -3.74 12.40
C ILE A 381 -25.45 -2.81 13.55
N GLY A 382 -24.83 -1.67 13.22
CA GLY A 382 -24.51 -0.63 14.19
C GLY A 382 -24.01 0.62 13.49
N ASP A 383 -23.65 1.63 14.27
CA ASP A 383 -22.90 2.77 13.71
C ASP A 383 -21.45 2.37 13.43
N SER A 384 -20.76 1.76 14.41
CA SER A 384 -19.33 1.45 14.30
C SER A 384 -19.02 0.05 14.85
N VAL A 385 -17.93 -0.56 14.37
CA VAL A 385 -17.44 -1.88 14.80
C VAL A 385 -15.93 -1.89 14.99
N HIS A 386 -15.46 -2.57 16.04
CA HIS A 386 -14.06 -2.96 16.18
C HIS A 386 -14.00 -4.48 16.33
N TYR A 387 -13.26 -5.15 15.44
CA TYR A 387 -13.00 -6.57 15.49
C TYR A 387 -11.54 -6.83 15.84
N PHE A 388 -11.29 -7.58 16.92
CA PHE A 388 -9.95 -7.97 17.36
C PHE A 388 -9.75 -9.45 17.06
N SER A 389 -8.96 -9.78 16.02
CA SER A 389 -8.83 -11.16 15.55
C SER A 389 -8.15 -12.06 16.59
N LEU A 390 -7.20 -11.54 17.37
CA LEU A 390 -6.48 -12.33 18.39
C LEU A 390 -7.41 -12.88 19.48
N ASP A 391 -8.37 -12.07 19.93
CA ASP A 391 -9.32 -12.42 20.99
C ASP A 391 -10.70 -12.79 20.43
N SER A 392 -10.83 -12.84 19.10
CA SER A 392 -12.09 -13.05 18.39
C SER A 392 -13.25 -12.20 18.94
N LEU A 393 -12.96 -10.93 19.23
CA LEU A 393 -13.87 -10.00 19.90
C LEU A 393 -14.42 -8.97 18.94
N ILE A 394 -15.75 -8.97 18.76
CA ILE A 394 -16.50 -7.97 18.01
C ILE A 394 -17.10 -6.96 19.00
N LYS A 395 -16.77 -5.68 18.85
CA LYS A 395 -17.36 -4.57 19.60
C LYS A 395 -18.20 -3.73 18.67
N LEU A 396 -19.49 -3.60 18.95
CA LEU A 396 -20.45 -2.82 18.15
C LEU A 396 -20.92 -1.60 18.95
N PHE A 397 -21.06 -0.46 18.27
CA PHE A 397 -21.40 0.83 18.88
C PHE A 397 -22.55 1.53 18.14
N GLY A 398 -23.16 2.52 18.81
CA GLY A 398 -24.22 3.36 18.22
C GLY A 398 -25.56 2.63 18.10
N SER A 399 -26.05 2.12 19.23
CA SER A 399 -27.31 1.37 19.31
C SER A 399 -27.36 0.12 18.41
N PRO A 400 -26.34 -0.77 18.49
CA PRO A 400 -26.27 -1.94 17.64
C PRO A 400 -27.39 -2.95 17.90
N ILE A 401 -27.62 -3.77 16.88
CA ILE A 401 -28.51 -4.92 16.93
C ILE A 401 -27.71 -6.13 16.46
N LEU A 402 -27.68 -7.18 17.27
CA LEU A 402 -27.06 -8.46 16.96
C LEU A 402 -28.15 -9.53 16.89
N TRP A 403 -28.07 -10.39 15.88
CA TRP A 403 -28.92 -11.55 15.69
C TRP A 403 -28.11 -12.84 15.70
N ASN A 404 -28.66 -13.85 16.34
CA ASN A 404 -28.23 -15.24 16.27
C ASN A 404 -29.51 -16.08 16.18
N ASP A 405 -29.71 -16.77 15.05
CA ASP A 405 -30.92 -17.52 14.73
C ASP A 405 -32.24 -16.78 15.03
N SER A 406 -33.01 -17.26 16.01
CA SER A 406 -34.30 -16.69 16.44
C SER A 406 -34.17 -15.59 17.50
N THR A 407 -32.95 -15.27 17.92
CA THR A 407 -32.64 -14.36 19.03
C THR A 407 -32.07 -13.06 18.50
N GLN A 408 -32.55 -11.95 19.06
CA GLN A 408 -32.02 -10.60 18.86
C GLN A 408 -31.57 -10.03 20.18
N LEU A 409 -30.44 -9.34 20.16
CA LEU A 409 -29.88 -8.58 21.25
C LEU A 409 -29.67 -7.13 20.81
N LYS A 410 -30.09 -6.18 21.63
CA LYS A 410 -29.90 -4.73 21.46
C LYS A 410 -29.26 -4.15 22.71
N GLY A 411 -28.55 -3.04 22.54
CA GLY A 411 -28.04 -2.20 23.62
C GLY A 411 -27.38 -0.96 23.02
N ASP A 412 -26.80 -0.09 23.85
CA ASP A 412 -26.02 1.06 23.38
C ASP A 412 -24.63 0.61 22.86
N THR A 413 -24.11 -0.49 23.41
CA THR A 413 -22.89 -1.17 22.99
C THR A 413 -23.06 -2.68 23.13
N ILE A 414 -22.56 -3.46 22.18
CA ILE A 414 -22.54 -4.92 22.26
C ILE A 414 -21.10 -5.41 22.10
N TYR A 415 -20.68 -6.29 23.01
CA TYR A 415 -19.45 -7.08 22.90
C TYR A 415 -19.85 -8.51 22.58
N ALA A 416 -19.31 -9.10 21.53
CA ALA A 416 -19.55 -10.50 21.18
C ALA A 416 -18.20 -11.21 21.01
N HIS A 417 -18.05 -12.35 21.67
CA HIS A 417 -16.85 -13.19 21.59
C HIS A 417 -17.16 -14.44 20.78
N LEU A 418 -16.26 -14.78 19.87
CA LEU A 418 -16.29 -16.03 19.11
C LEU A 418 -15.29 -17.01 19.74
N ALA A 419 -15.66 -18.28 19.78
CA ALA A 419 -14.77 -19.37 20.15
C ALA A 419 -15.20 -20.65 19.43
N ASN A 420 -14.23 -21.49 19.04
CA ASN A 420 -14.49 -22.74 18.31
C ASN A 420 -15.37 -22.52 17.07
N ASP A 421 -15.08 -21.48 16.29
CA ASP A 421 -15.79 -21.13 15.06
C ASP A 421 -17.29 -20.80 15.23
N THR A 422 -17.72 -20.40 16.43
CA THR A 422 -19.09 -19.95 16.68
C THR A 422 -19.14 -18.86 17.77
N ILE A 423 -20.28 -18.17 17.91
CA ILE A 423 -20.55 -17.32 19.07
C ILE A 423 -20.46 -18.11 20.39
N ASP A 424 -19.76 -17.55 21.38
CA ASP A 424 -19.61 -18.11 22.73
C ASP A 424 -20.40 -17.29 23.77
N HIS A 425 -20.20 -15.97 23.78
CA HIS A 425 -20.98 -15.07 24.64
C HIS A 425 -21.11 -13.67 24.05
N ALA A 426 -22.18 -12.98 24.45
CA ALA A 426 -22.43 -11.60 24.10
C ALA A 426 -22.86 -10.79 25.33
N PHE A 427 -22.35 -9.56 25.44
CA PHE A 427 -22.69 -8.61 26.48
C PHE A 427 -23.24 -7.33 25.86
N ALA A 428 -24.52 -7.04 26.13
CA ALA A 428 -25.16 -5.79 25.76
C ALA A 428 -25.16 -4.83 26.95
N TRP A 429 -24.57 -3.65 26.74
CA TRP A 429 -24.41 -2.63 27.75
C TRP A 429 -25.26 -1.39 27.46
N LEU A 430 -26.00 -1.03 28.52
CA LEU A 430 -27.02 0.00 28.68
C LEU A 430 -28.19 -0.09 27.70
N ASN A 431 -29.39 0.21 28.21
CA ASN A 431 -30.65 0.17 27.47
C ASN A 431 -30.86 -1.15 26.71
N ALA A 432 -30.43 -2.25 27.33
CA ALA A 432 -30.34 -3.53 26.68
C ALA A 432 -31.72 -4.18 26.55
N SER A 433 -31.95 -4.84 25.42
CA SER A 433 -33.14 -5.65 25.23
C SER A 433 -32.84 -6.91 24.43
N SER A 434 -33.60 -7.96 24.72
CA SER A 434 -33.54 -9.23 24.02
C SER A 434 -34.93 -9.62 23.56
N VAL A 435 -35.02 -10.12 22.33
CA VAL A 435 -36.24 -10.67 21.75
C VAL A 435 -35.91 -12.04 21.18
N ARG A 436 -36.70 -13.06 21.56
CA ARG A 436 -36.54 -14.42 21.07
C ARG A 436 -37.85 -14.92 20.48
N TRP A 437 -37.82 -15.34 19.22
CA TRP A 437 -38.96 -15.99 18.59
C TRP A 437 -39.15 -17.41 19.11
N LEU A 438 -40.40 -17.76 19.44
CA LEU A 438 -40.81 -19.11 19.85
C LEU A 438 -41.53 -19.85 18.73
N ASP A 439 -42.36 -19.12 17.98
CA ASP A 439 -43.05 -19.56 16.77
C ASP A 439 -43.33 -18.34 15.87
N SER A 440 -44.13 -18.47 14.82
CA SER A 440 -44.40 -17.36 13.88
C SER A 440 -45.16 -16.17 14.48
N VAL A 441 -45.67 -16.27 15.72
CA VAL A 441 -46.50 -15.23 16.38
C VAL A 441 -45.97 -14.87 17.77
N LYS A 442 -45.36 -15.81 18.50
CA LYS A 442 -44.99 -15.67 19.90
C LYS A 442 -43.51 -15.34 20.06
N GLN A 443 -43.25 -14.40 20.96
CA GLN A 443 -41.92 -13.92 21.28
C GLN A 443 -41.76 -13.75 22.79
N ASP A 444 -40.62 -14.17 23.30
CA ASP A 444 -40.15 -13.72 24.60
C ASP A 444 -39.42 -12.40 24.42
N ARG A 445 -39.69 -11.43 25.31
CA ARG A 445 -39.11 -10.10 25.28
C ARG A 445 -38.64 -9.70 26.65
N VAL A 446 -37.41 -9.20 26.74
CA VAL A 446 -36.83 -8.77 28.01
C VAL A 446 -36.08 -7.46 27.81
N LYS A 447 -36.25 -6.52 28.75
CA LYS A 447 -35.47 -5.29 28.88
C LYS A 447 -34.71 -5.32 30.19
N ALA A 448 -33.51 -4.77 30.20
CA ALA A 448 -32.68 -4.60 31.38
C ALA A 448 -31.66 -3.47 31.14
N ASP A 449 -30.96 -3.03 32.17
CA ASP A 449 -29.82 -2.12 31.94
C ASP A 449 -28.68 -2.88 31.26
N THR A 450 -28.43 -4.15 31.62
CA THR A 450 -27.44 -5.00 30.94
C THR A 450 -27.94 -6.43 30.75
N ILE A 451 -27.44 -7.06 29.68
CA ILE A 451 -27.71 -8.45 29.33
C ILE A 451 -26.39 -9.15 29.03
N GLN A 452 -26.15 -10.28 29.68
CA GLN A 452 -25.05 -11.18 29.35
C GLN A 452 -25.64 -12.52 28.87
N ALA A 453 -25.45 -12.84 27.60
CA ALA A 453 -25.94 -14.05 26.96
C ALA A 453 -24.77 -15.00 26.69
N TYR A 454 -24.98 -16.28 26.95
CA TYR A 454 -24.02 -17.35 26.69
C TYR A 454 -24.64 -18.37 25.73
N PHE A 455 -23.80 -18.88 24.84
CA PHE A 455 -24.19 -19.76 23.76
C PHE A 455 -23.45 -21.09 23.90
N ARG A 456 -24.14 -22.20 23.62
CA ARG A 456 -23.55 -23.52 23.53
C ARG A 456 -23.83 -24.06 22.14
N GLU A 457 -22.77 -24.47 21.44
CA GLU A 457 -22.86 -24.95 20.05
C GLU A 457 -23.59 -23.94 19.13
N GLY A 458 -23.36 -22.63 19.35
CA GLY A 458 -23.96 -21.55 18.57
C GLY A 458 -25.41 -21.19 18.91
N THR A 459 -26.04 -21.89 19.86
CA THR A 459 -27.42 -21.64 20.29
C THR A 459 -27.47 -21.04 21.70
N LEU A 460 -28.47 -20.20 21.99
CA LEU A 460 -28.61 -19.53 23.29
C LEU A 460 -28.86 -20.55 24.42
N ASP A 461 -27.93 -20.66 25.37
CA ASP A 461 -28.01 -21.60 26.52
C ASP A 461 -28.54 -20.89 27.77
N HIS A 462 -28.01 -19.71 28.10
CA HIS A 462 -28.50 -18.93 29.23
C HIS A 462 -28.25 -17.43 29.07
N ALA A 463 -29.06 -16.64 29.75
CA ALA A 463 -28.93 -15.18 29.75
C ALA A 463 -29.18 -14.59 31.14
N PHE A 464 -28.31 -13.65 31.52
CA PHE A 464 -28.34 -12.91 32.76
C PHE A 464 -28.74 -11.47 32.51
N TYR A 465 -29.87 -11.07 33.08
CA TYR A 465 -30.45 -9.74 32.96
C TYR A 465 -30.25 -9.00 34.29
N ARG A 466 -29.65 -7.81 34.24
CA ARG A 466 -29.29 -7.06 35.46
C ARG A 466 -29.84 -5.64 35.42
N SER A 467 -30.43 -5.24 36.54
CA SER A 467 -31.02 -3.95 36.84
C SER A 467 -32.23 -3.61 35.97
N ASN A 468 -33.30 -3.13 36.63
CA ASN A 468 -34.55 -2.68 35.98
C ASN A 468 -35.14 -3.70 34.98
N VAL A 469 -35.14 -4.99 35.33
CA VAL A 469 -35.61 -6.03 34.42
C VAL A 469 -37.13 -5.94 34.25
N GLU A 470 -37.57 -5.82 33.00
CA GLU A 470 -38.97 -5.99 32.59
C GLU A 470 -39.04 -7.09 31.53
N SER A 471 -39.81 -8.13 31.81
CA SER A 471 -39.92 -9.30 30.95
C SER A 471 -41.37 -9.58 30.57
N ARG A 472 -41.57 -10.06 29.35
CA ARG A 472 -42.81 -10.62 28.83
C ARG A 472 -42.47 -11.93 28.13
N TYR A 473 -42.90 -13.05 28.71
CA TYR A 473 -42.57 -14.38 28.20
C TYR A 473 -43.77 -15.31 28.28
N TYR A 474 -43.83 -16.27 27.34
CA TYR A 474 -44.96 -17.18 27.25
C TYR A 474 -44.79 -18.40 28.16
N LEU A 475 -45.83 -18.72 28.91
CA LEU A 475 -45.88 -19.92 29.75
C LEU A 475 -46.37 -21.11 28.91
N ILE A 476 -45.59 -22.19 28.89
CA ILE A 476 -45.90 -23.42 28.17
C ILE A 476 -46.32 -24.54 29.14
N GLN A 477 -47.34 -25.30 28.76
CA GLN A 477 -47.64 -26.57 29.40
C GLN A 477 -46.85 -27.69 28.69
N GLU A 478 -45.78 -28.17 29.31
CA GLU A 478 -44.82 -29.09 28.67
C GLU A 478 -45.45 -30.35 28.07
N LYS A 479 -46.36 -31.00 28.80
CA LYS A 479 -47.04 -32.24 28.34
C LYS A 479 -47.90 -32.02 27.10
N ALA A 480 -48.56 -30.86 27.02
CA ALA A 480 -49.46 -30.51 25.92
C ALA A 480 -48.77 -29.72 24.81
N LYS A 481 -47.51 -29.27 25.03
CA LYS A 481 -46.75 -28.35 24.18
C LYS A 481 -47.58 -27.14 23.74
N HIS A 482 -48.38 -26.61 24.66
CA HIS A 482 -49.32 -25.53 24.39
C HIS A 482 -49.02 -24.32 25.28
N TYR A 483 -48.87 -23.15 24.68
CA TYR A 483 -48.75 -21.88 25.40
C TYR A 483 -50.13 -21.44 25.89
N TYR A 484 -50.27 -21.18 27.20
CA TYR A 484 -51.59 -20.91 27.80
C TYR A 484 -51.72 -19.51 28.40
N ALA A 485 -50.61 -18.81 28.65
CA ALA A 485 -50.61 -17.46 29.19
C ALA A 485 -49.32 -16.70 28.85
N LEU A 486 -49.38 -15.37 28.96
CA LEU A 486 -48.22 -14.46 28.92
C LEU A 486 -47.96 -13.94 30.34
N ALA A 487 -46.75 -14.13 30.84
CA ALA A 487 -46.33 -13.54 32.10
C ALA A 487 -45.64 -12.19 31.82
N GLN A 488 -46.07 -11.13 32.51
CA GLN A 488 -45.38 -9.85 32.56
C GLN A 488 -44.77 -9.69 33.94
N VAL A 489 -43.44 -9.59 34.04
CA VAL A 489 -42.73 -9.57 35.34
C VAL A 489 -41.69 -8.45 35.36
N LYS A 490 -41.66 -7.70 36.47
CA LYS A 490 -40.64 -6.71 36.81
C LYS A 490 -39.86 -7.16 38.04
N ASN A 491 -38.54 -7.10 37.97
CA ASN A 491 -37.67 -7.51 39.05
C ASN A 491 -36.26 -6.89 38.92
N PRO A 492 -35.45 -6.85 40.01
CA PRO A 492 -34.10 -6.31 39.95
C PRO A 492 -33.14 -7.10 39.04
N GLN A 493 -33.17 -8.43 39.08
CA GLN A 493 -32.28 -9.28 38.28
C GLN A 493 -32.94 -10.61 37.95
N MET A 494 -32.77 -11.09 36.71
CA MET A 494 -33.36 -12.32 36.19
C MET A 494 -32.27 -13.18 35.54
N ASP A 495 -32.30 -14.47 35.79
CA ASP A 495 -31.49 -15.45 35.08
C ASP A 495 -32.41 -16.40 34.33
N VAL A 496 -32.11 -16.66 33.07
CA VAL A 496 -32.91 -17.51 32.19
C VAL A 496 -32.02 -18.63 31.67
N TYR A 497 -32.49 -19.87 31.82
CA TYR A 497 -31.81 -21.06 31.32
C TYR A 497 -32.69 -21.73 30.24
N ILE A 498 -32.05 -22.09 29.14
CA ILE A 498 -32.66 -22.67 27.94
C ILE A 498 -31.97 -24.01 27.66
N THR A 499 -32.75 -25.01 27.26
CA THR A 499 -32.25 -26.33 26.87
C THR A 499 -33.07 -26.84 25.70
N ASP A 500 -32.42 -27.34 24.65
CA ASP A 500 -33.06 -27.80 23.41
C ASP A 500 -34.06 -26.77 22.83
N ASP A 501 -33.64 -25.51 22.74
CA ASP A 501 -34.41 -24.32 22.33
C ASP A 501 -35.66 -24.00 23.17
N LYS A 502 -35.83 -24.66 24.32
CA LYS A 502 -36.98 -24.46 25.22
C LYS A 502 -36.54 -23.80 26.51
N LEU A 503 -37.41 -22.94 27.03
CA LEU A 503 -37.26 -22.36 28.36
C LEU A 503 -37.29 -23.50 29.39
N ASP A 504 -36.20 -23.70 30.12
CA ASP A 504 -36.11 -24.69 31.19
C ASP A 504 -36.58 -24.07 32.51
N HIS A 505 -35.88 -23.06 33.01
CA HIS A 505 -36.28 -22.34 34.20
C HIS A 505 -35.82 -20.87 34.22
N ILE A 506 -36.50 -20.07 35.04
CA ILE A 506 -36.19 -18.67 35.30
C ILE A 506 -35.94 -18.49 36.80
N LEU A 507 -34.85 -17.81 37.16
CA LEU A 507 -34.56 -17.40 38.52
C LEU A 507 -34.75 -15.89 38.65
N TRP A 508 -35.68 -15.45 39.49
CA TRP A 508 -35.82 -14.04 39.85
C TRP A 508 -35.09 -13.75 41.16
N HIS A 509 -34.20 -12.77 41.13
CA HIS A 509 -33.51 -12.30 42.33
C HIS A 509 -34.12 -10.98 42.82
N GLY A 510 -34.52 -10.96 44.09
CA GLY A 510 -35.21 -9.83 44.71
C GLY A 510 -36.73 -9.89 44.57
N LYS A 511 -37.40 -8.76 44.82
CA LYS A 511 -38.86 -8.66 44.74
C LYS A 511 -39.29 -8.73 43.27
N ALA A 512 -40.07 -9.75 42.91
CA ALA A 512 -40.71 -9.87 41.61
C ALA A 512 -42.17 -9.42 41.69
N GLU A 513 -42.56 -8.48 40.83
CA GLU A 513 -43.94 -8.00 40.69
C GLU A 513 -44.40 -8.28 39.27
N GLY A 514 -45.53 -8.95 39.09
CA GLY A 514 -45.97 -9.32 37.75
C GLY A 514 -47.42 -9.76 37.67
N THR A 515 -47.93 -9.79 36.44
CA THR A 515 -49.29 -10.22 36.09
C THR A 515 -49.22 -11.34 35.05
N ILE A 516 -50.13 -12.30 35.15
CA ILE A 516 -50.27 -13.38 34.18
C ILE A 516 -51.57 -13.14 33.41
N HIS A 517 -51.45 -13.04 32.10
CA HIS A 517 -52.57 -12.81 31.19
C HIS A 517 -52.90 -14.11 30.43
N PRO A 518 -54.12 -14.66 30.55
CA PRO A 518 -54.53 -15.82 29.76
C PRO A 518 -54.37 -15.56 28.26
N ILE A 519 -53.98 -16.59 27.49
CA ILE A 519 -53.68 -16.42 26.06
C ILE A 519 -54.87 -15.89 25.24
N GLN A 520 -56.10 -16.15 25.70
CA GLN A 520 -57.35 -15.70 25.08
C GLN A 520 -57.58 -14.20 25.22
N ASP A 521 -56.99 -13.57 26.25
CA ASP A 521 -57.16 -12.15 26.58
C ASP A 521 -56.01 -11.28 26.03
N LEU A 522 -55.07 -11.87 25.30
CA LEU A 522 -53.89 -11.15 24.79
C LEU A 522 -54.26 -10.23 23.64
N THR A 523 -54.19 -8.92 23.91
CA THR A 523 -54.17 -7.87 22.90
C THR A 523 -52.77 -7.71 22.31
N ASP A 524 -52.66 -7.08 21.14
CA ASP A 524 -51.35 -6.79 20.53
C ASP A 524 -50.48 -5.87 21.40
N GLU A 525 -51.10 -4.95 22.14
CA GLU A 525 -50.42 -4.08 23.12
C GLU A 525 -49.73 -4.86 24.24
N LEU A 526 -50.33 -5.97 24.68
CA LEU A 526 -49.73 -6.85 25.69
C LEU A 526 -48.56 -7.67 25.10
N ARG A 527 -48.64 -8.03 23.82
CA ARG A 527 -47.57 -8.77 23.12
C ARG A 527 -46.35 -7.91 22.82
N GLN A 528 -46.55 -6.62 22.57
CA GLN A 528 -45.48 -5.67 22.20
C GLN A 528 -44.88 -4.99 23.43
N MET A 529 -43.56 -4.82 23.46
CA MET A 529 -42.87 -4.07 24.51
C MET A 529 -41.97 -2.99 23.91
N SER A 530 -42.26 -1.72 24.23
CA SER A 530 -41.48 -0.58 23.74
C SER A 530 -40.03 -0.64 24.21
N GLY A 531 -39.09 -0.54 23.28
CA GLY A 531 -37.65 -0.73 23.47
C GLY A 531 -37.17 -2.17 23.30
N ALA A 532 -38.08 -3.12 23.07
CA ALA A 532 -37.77 -4.53 22.78
C ALA A 532 -38.52 -4.99 21.51
N GLU A 533 -38.42 -4.21 20.44
CA GLU A 533 -38.96 -4.53 19.12
C GLU A 533 -38.02 -5.47 18.35
N TRP A 534 -38.60 -6.38 17.58
CA TRP A 534 -37.86 -7.20 16.61
C TRP A 534 -37.60 -6.38 15.33
N HIS A 535 -36.36 -6.40 14.85
CA HIS A 535 -35.88 -5.65 13.69
C HIS A 535 -35.34 -6.57 12.59
N GLY A 536 -35.97 -7.72 12.36
CA GLY A 536 -35.55 -8.65 11.32
C GLY A 536 -35.62 -8.10 9.89
N ASP A 537 -36.34 -7.00 9.67
CA ASP A 537 -36.38 -6.26 8.41
C ASP A 537 -35.03 -5.63 8.04
N LYS A 538 -34.16 -5.40 9.02
CA LYS A 538 -32.82 -4.81 8.85
C LYS A 538 -31.68 -5.83 8.90
N ARG A 539 -31.98 -7.09 9.23
CA ARG A 539 -30.99 -8.14 9.44
C ARG A 539 -30.36 -8.51 8.09
N PRO A 540 -29.03 -8.46 7.95
CA PRO A 540 -28.34 -9.07 6.82
C PRO A 540 -28.61 -10.58 6.83
N LEU A 541 -29.05 -11.18 5.73
CA LEU A 541 -29.38 -12.61 5.63
C LEU A 541 -28.35 -13.39 4.79
N SER A 542 -27.50 -12.67 4.07
CA SER A 542 -26.49 -13.20 3.17
C SER A 542 -25.29 -12.27 3.08
N PRO A 543 -24.11 -12.73 2.60
CA PRO A 543 -22.98 -11.86 2.32
C PRO A 543 -23.34 -10.69 1.40
N GLU A 544 -24.23 -10.92 0.44
CA GLU A 544 -24.70 -9.92 -0.52
C GLU A 544 -25.46 -8.75 0.15
N ASP A 545 -26.02 -8.94 1.34
CA ASP A 545 -26.68 -7.86 2.10
C ASP A 545 -25.70 -6.93 2.82
N VAL A 546 -24.42 -7.34 2.89
CA VAL A 546 -23.30 -6.58 3.44
C VAL A 546 -22.48 -5.94 2.32
N ILE A 547 -22.24 -6.69 1.24
CA ILE A 547 -21.45 -6.21 0.10
C ILE A 547 -22.19 -5.06 -0.61
N PRO A 548 -21.61 -3.85 -0.68
CA PRO A 548 -22.25 -2.73 -1.34
C PRO A 548 -22.46 -2.98 -2.84
N ASP A 549 -23.62 -2.59 -3.37
CA ASP A 549 -23.92 -2.71 -4.80
C ASP A 549 -22.96 -1.86 -5.64
N ARG A 550 -22.15 -2.54 -6.46
CA ARG A 550 -21.17 -1.90 -7.36
C ARG A 550 -21.80 -1.31 -8.63
N THR A 551 -23.07 -1.61 -8.92
CA THR A 551 -23.83 -1.01 -10.02
C THR A 551 -24.54 0.28 -9.59
N ALA A 552 -24.76 0.46 -8.30
CA ALA A 552 -25.30 1.69 -7.75
C ALA A 552 -24.30 2.85 -7.97
N PRO A 553 -24.80 4.06 -8.33
CA PRO A 553 -23.97 5.26 -8.30
C PRO A 553 -23.36 5.38 -6.90
N PRO A 554 -22.07 5.79 -6.77
CA PRO A 554 -21.46 5.97 -5.46
C PRO A 554 -22.39 6.82 -4.58
N ALA A 555 -22.75 6.29 -3.41
CA ALA A 555 -23.62 6.99 -2.47
C ALA A 555 -23.03 8.39 -2.23
N SER A 556 -23.89 9.41 -2.28
CA SER A 556 -23.52 10.82 -2.33
C SER A 556 -22.35 11.14 -1.40
N THR A 557 -21.20 11.43 -2.02
CA THR A 557 -20.16 12.41 -1.69
C THR A 557 -19.84 12.82 -0.25
N ASP A 558 -20.40 12.37 0.86
CA ASP A 558 -20.03 12.90 2.19
C ASP A 558 -18.74 12.27 2.74
N SER A 559 -18.55 10.96 2.56
CA SER A 559 -17.29 10.28 2.85
C SER A 559 -16.17 10.76 1.89
N LEU A 560 -16.54 11.16 0.66
CA LEU A 560 -15.66 11.83 -0.31
C LEU A 560 -15.58 13.36 -0.12
N ALA A 561 -16.51 14.03 0.58
CA ALA A 561 -16.54 15.49 0.83
C ALA A 561 -15.75 15.85 2.08
N THR A 562 -15.64 14.91 3.00
CA THR A 562 -14.56 14.89 4.01
C THR A 562 -13.19 14.91 3.31
N LEU A 563 -13.09 14.30 2.12
CA LEU A 563 -11.97 14.40 1.19
C LEU A 563 -12.16 15.48 0.10
N GLN A 564 -13.12 16.42 0.14
CA GLN A 564 -13.34 17.50 -0.86
C GLN A 564 -13.71 18.88 -0.25
N GLY A 565 -13.40 19.15 1.02
CA GLY A 565 -13.53 20.50 1.60
C GLY A 565 -12.73 21.55 0.80
N GLN A 566 -12.80 22.86 1.11
CA GLN A 566 -12.02 23.90 0.37
C GLN A 566 -10.49 23.65 0.30
N ASN A 567 -9.99 22.63 1.02
CA ASN A 567 -8.65 22.06 0.94
C ASN A 567 -8.54 20.75 0.12
N SER A 568 -9.51 20.39 -0.70
CA SER A 568 -9.41 19.21 -1.56
C SER A 568 -10.13 19.33 -2.91
N LYS A 569 -9.54 18.65 -3.89
CA LYS A 569 -9.62 18.89 -5.34
C LYS A 569 -10.15 17.67 -6.11
N MET A 570 -11.36 17.22 -5.85
CA MET A 570 -11.85 16.01 -6.54
C MET A 570 -13.29 16.11 -7.05
N SER A 571 -13.67 17.25 -7.63
CA SER A 571 -14.88 17.28 -8.48
C SER A 571 -14.56 17.85 -9.86
N LYS A 572 -14.16 16.94 -10.77
CA LYS A 572 -14.49 16.88 -12.21
C LYS A 572 -13.47 15.98 -12.94
N GLY A 573 -13.78 14.69 -12.99
CA GLY A 573 -13.18 13.71 -13.91
C GLY A 573 -11.78 13.20 -13.53
N PHE A 574 -11.72 11.92 -13.15
CA PHE A 574 -10.53 11.06 -13.13
C PHE A 574 -9.34 11.53 -12.26
N ASP A 575 -9.07 10.81 -11.16
CA ASP A 575 -7.86 11.00 -10.32
C ASP A 575 -6.54 10.76 -11.07
N GLY A 576 -6.59 9.99 -12.15
CA GLY A 576 -5.49 9.90 -13.11
C GLY A 576 -5.07 11.26 -13.68
N LEU A 577 -5.97 12.24 -13.83
CA LEU A 577 -5.63 13.59 -14.33
C LEU A 577 -4.90 14.43 -13.29
N ALA A 578 -5.24 14.32 -12.01
CA ALA A 578 -4.57 15.07 -10.94
C ALA A 578 -3.17 14.50 -10.64
N ALA A 579 -3.05 13.17 -10.60
CA ALA A 579 -1.77 12.47 -10.55
C ALA A 579 -0.91 12.80 -11.78
N TRP A 580 -1.51 12.72 -12.98
CA TRP A 580 -0.89 13.17 -14.22
C TRP A 580 -0.49 14.63 -14.17
N GLN A 581 -1.29 15.55 -13.62
CA GLN A 581 -0.94 16.97 -13.53
C GLN A 581 0.18 17.23 -12.53
N ALA A 582 0.21 16.54 -11.40
CA ALA A 582 1.27 16.64 -10.41
C ALA A 582 2.60 16.11 -10.99
N PHE A 583 2.56 14.92 -11.59
CA PHE A 583 3.68 14.33 -12.28
C PHE A 583 4.13 15.16 -13.50
N TYR A 584 3.20 15.61 -14.34
CA TYR A 584 3.49 16.43 -15.51
C TYR A 584 4.07 17.79 -15.09
N LYS A 585 3.66 18.33 -13.95
CA LYS A 585 4.27 19.52 -13.34
C LYS A 585 5.70 19.23 -12.89
N GLU A 586 5.97 18.08 -12.26
CA GLU A 586 7.33 17.67 -11.89
C GLU A 586 8.21 17.41 -13.13
N TYR A 587 7.70 16.69 -14.13
CA TYR A 587 8.32 16.48 -15.44
C TYR A 587 8.67 17.82 -16.12
N LYS A 588 7.72 18.77 -16.18
CA LYS A 588 7.96 20.14 -16.66
C LYS A 588 9.06 20.85 -15.87
N GLN A 589 9.03 20.80 -14.54
CA GLN A 589 10.02 21.44 -13.68
C GLN A 589 11.42 20.80 -13.80
N ALA A 590 11.50 19.48 -13.99
CA ALA A 590 12.74 18.74 -14.17
C ALA A 590 13.37 19.03 -15.55
N ILE A 591 12.55 19.27 -16.56
CA ILE A 591 13.02 19.73 -17.88
C ILE A 591 13.52 21.18 -17.82
N GLU A 592 12.84 22.07 -17.08
CA GLU A 592 13.11 23.51 -17.06
C GLU A 592 14.24 23.97 -16.12
N LYS A 593 14.65 23.19 -15.10
CA LYS A 593 15.72 23.60 -14.17
C LYS A 593 17.10 23.01 -14.54
N PRO A 594 18.13 23.84 -14.81
CA PRO A 594 19.53 23.40 -14.76
C PRO A 594 19.99 23.25 -13.29
N LYS A 595 20.81 22.23 -12.99
CA LYS A 595 21.41 22.00 -11.66
C LYS A 595 22.18 23.24 -11.19
N PRO A 596 21.95 23.78 -9.96
CA PRO A 596 22.85 24.77 -9.39
C PRO A 596 24.09 24.10 -8.77
N ALA A 597 25.24 24.76 -8.91
CA ALA A 597 26.53 24.34 -8.38
C ALA A 597 26.60 24.39 -6.83
N LYS A 598 27.37 23.48 -6.22
CA LYS A 598 27.59 23.38 -4.76
C LYS A 598 28.55 24.46 -4.22
N ALA A 599 28.23 25.08 -3.08
CA ALA A 599 29.16 25.69 -2.12
C ALA A 599 28.48 25.81 -0.73
N LYS A 600 28.91 25.04 0.30
CA LYS A 600 29.85 25.33 1.43
C LYS A 600 29.23 26.05 2.65
N ASN A 601 29.37 25.39 3.82
CA ASN A 601 28.88 25.74 5.16
C ASN A 601 29.72 26.79 5.91
N THR A 602 29.08 27.61 6.75
CA THR A 602 29.59 28.12 8.05
C THR A 602 28.41 28.40 9.02
N ALA A 603 28.64 28.23 10.32
CA ALA A 603 27.65 28.05 11.39
C ALA A 603 27.33 29.31 12.27
N SER A 604 26.15 29.20 12.93
CA SER A 604 25.34 29.99 13.94
C SER A 604 26.05 30.67 15.15
N PRO A 605 25.38 31.44 16.08
CA PRO A 605 23.93 31.44 16.48
C PRO A 605 23.18 32.76 16.89
N ASP A 606 21.83 32.64 16.94
CA ASP A 606 20.75 33.27 17.77
C ASP A 606 20.46 34.81 17.77
N THR A 607 19.22 35.38 17.77
CA THR A 607 17.82 34.91 17.97
C THR A 607 16.78 35.82 17.24
N THR A 608 15.56 35.29 17.03
CA THR A 608 14.23 35.94 16.80
C THR A 608 13.93 36.71 15.50
N ALA A 609 13.10 36.12 14.64
CA ALA A 609 11.83 36.63 14.09
C ALA A 609 11.51 35.95 12.73
N ILE A 610 10.37 35.27 12.65
CA ILE A 610 9.86 34.65 11.43
C ILE A 610 9.35 35.75 10.50
N ALA A 611 9.94 35.88 9.31
CA ALA A 611 9.40 36.65 8.19
C ALA A 611 9.22 35.69 7.00
N VAL A 612 7.98 35.29 6.76
CA VAL A 612 7.57 34.55 5.56
C VAL A 612 7.04 35.59 4.57
N GLU A 613 7.71 35.74 3.43
CA GLU A 613 7.20 36.54 2.31
C GLU A 613 5.97 35.86 1.66
N PRO A 614 5.00 36.64 1.16
CA PRO A 614 3.70 36.15 0.71
C PRO A 614 3.71 35.68 -0.75
N LEU A 615 2.98 34.61 -1.05
CA LEU A 615 2.64 34.22 -2.43
C LEU A 615 1.28 34.82 -2.86
N PRO A 616 1.09 35.14 -4.16
CA PRO A 616 0.13 36.16 -4.60
C PRO A 616 -1.26 35.62 -5.01
N VAL A 617 -2.21 36.55 -5.03
CA VAL A 617 -3.66 36.39 -5.18
C VAL A 617 -4.14 36.94 -6.56
N TYR A 618 -5.20 36.32 -7.15
CA TYR A 618 -6.21 36.82 -8.15
C TYR A 618 -6.08 36.44 -9.67
N ILE A 619 -7.11 36.29 -10.55
CA ILE A 619 -8.61 36.39 -10.56
C ILE A 619 -9.21 36.05 -11.96
N ARG A 620 -10.47 35.58 -12.05
CA ARG A 620 -11.62 36.35 -12.61
C ARG A 620 -12.90 36.13 -11.77
N ARG A 621 -13.61 37.24 -11.55
CA ARG A 621 -14.48 37.67 -10.43
C ARG A 621 -15.72 36.82 -10.08
N PRO A 622 -16.17 36.85 -8.80
CA PRO A 622 -17.59 36.89 -8.42
C PRO A 622 -18.17 38.31 -8.57
N LEU A 623 -19.43 38.43 -9.00
CA LEU A 623 -20.16 39.70 -9.05
C LEU A 623 -20.42 40.28 -7.64
N GLU A 624 -20.63 41.60 -7.61
CA GLU A 624 -20.67 42.50 -6.44
C GLU A 624 -21.82 42.28 -5.41
N SER A 625 -22.46 41.10 -5.33
CA SER A 625 -23.61 40.91 -4.43
C SER A 625 -23.33 40.23 -3.09
N ASP A 626 -22.20 39.56 -2.87
CA ASP A 626 -22.15 38.52 -1.83
C ASP A 626 -21.25 38.86 -0.62
N THR A 627 -21.20 40.12 -0.21
CA THR A 627 -20.78 40.49 1.15
C THR A 627 -21.99 40.81 2.03
N SER A 628 -22.36 39.91 2.94
CA SER A 628 -22.96 40.31 4.22
C SER A 628 -22.96 39.20 5.27
N SER A 629 -22.77 39.64 6.52
CA SER A 629 -22.91 38.99 7.84
C SER A 629 -21.87 37.94 8.28
N VAL A 630 -20.83 38.47 8.91
CA VAL A 630 -20.09 37.87 10.02
C VAL A 630 -21.03 37.53 11.19
N LEU A 631 -20.89 36.35 11.79
CA LEU A 631 -21.15 36.12 13.21
C LEU A 631 -20.09 35.15 13.77
N SER A 632 -19.39 35.60 14.80
CA SER A 632 -18.30 34.90 15.47
C SER A 632 -18.81 33.83 16.43
N LEU A 633 -18.24 32.63 16.39
CA LEU A 633 -18.41 31.60 17.42
C LEU A 633 -17.07 31.29 18.11
N ALA A 634 -16.47 32.32 18.72
CA ALA A 634 -15.30 32.16 19.58
C ALA A 634 -15.65 31.95 21.07
N ASP A 635 -16.93 31.73 21.41
CA ASP A 635 -17.41 31.69 22.81
C ASP A 635 -18.16 30.38 23.20
N SER A 636 -17.74 29.20 22.73
CA SER A 636 -18.31 27.94 23.29
C SER A 636 -17.34 26.78 23.54
N LEU A 637 -16.03 26.97 23.35
CA LEU A 637 -15.03 25.92 23.60
C LEU A 637 -14.41 25.96 25.01
N GLN A 638 -15.19 26.34 26.04
CA GLN A 638 -14.66 26.43 27.40
C GLN A 638 -15.55 25.88 28.52
N SER A 639 -16.53 25.02 28.22
CA SER A 639 -17.42 24.52 29.28
C SER A 639 -17.95 23.10 29.09
N TYR A 640 -17.13 22.10 28.75
CA TYR A 640 -17.46 20.67 29.02
C TYR A 640 -16.23 19.78 29.23
N MET A 641 -15.14 20.33 29.78
CA MET A 641 -14.18 19.53 30.55
C MET A 641 -14.56 19.68 32.01
N HIS A 642 -14.54 18.58 32.78
CA HIS A 642 -15.06 18.44 34.14
C HIS A 642 -16.54 18.05 34.21
N LEU A 643 -16.82 16.75 34.14
CA LEU A 643 -17.74 16.03 35.05
C LEU A 643 -17.73 14.51 34.71
N LEU A 644 -16.75 13.80 35.28
CA LEU A 644 -16.83 12.50 35.98
C LEU A 644 -15.64 11.54 35.71
N PRO A 645 -15.20 10.78 36.74
CA PRO A 645 -14.02 9.93 36.72
C PRO A 645 -14.34 8.47 36.40
N LEU A 646 -13.61 7.86 35.48
CA LEU A 646 -13.51 6.40 35.34
C LEU A 646 -12.04 6.02 35.15
N TYR A 647 -11.66 5.00 35.89
CA TYR A 647 -10.30 4.55 36.24
C TYR A 647 -9.33 4.44 35.06
N SER A 648 -8.16 5.06 35.22
CA SER A 648 -6.94 4.75 34.47
C SER A 648 -6.43 3.37 34.88
N TRP A 649 -6.33 2.44 33.93
CA TRP A 649 -5.47 1.27 34.09
C TRP A 649 -4.08 1.65 33.62
N ASP A 650 -3.20 1.88 34.59
CA ASP A 650 -1.77 2.09 34.37
C ASP A 650 -1.10 0.80 33.90
N SER A 651 -0.28 0.98 32.87
CA SER A 651 0.76 0.09 32.39
C SER A 651 1.74 -0.29 33.51
N TYR A 652 1.85 -1.58 33.81
CA TYR A 652 2.91 -2.12 34.65
C TYR A 652 4.16 -2.40 33.83
N LEU A 653 5.11 -1.47 33.80
CA LEU A 653 6.56 -1.73 33.68
C LEU A 653 7.31 -0.47 34.14
N ASP A 654 7.63 -0.35 35.43
CA ASP A 654 9.05 -0.31 35.79
C ASP A 654 9.29 -0.65 37.26
N ARG A 655 10.44 -1.28 37.49
CA ARG A 655 10.95 -1.71 38.79
C ARG A 655 11.48 -0.51 39.57
N GLU A 656 11.67 -0.75 40.87
CA GLU A 656 12.37 0.08 41.86
C GLU A 656 11.52 1.11 42.63
N ASN A 657 10.77 0.63 43.63
CA ASN A 657 11.09 0.97 45.02
C ASN A 657 10.34 0.09 46.03
N ARG A 658 11.08 -0.48 46.98
CA ARG A 658 10.58 -1.23 48.14
C ARG A 658 10.19 -0.27 49.26
N ALA A 659 9.07 -0.50 49.94
CA ALA A 659 8.85 -0.40 51.40
C ALA A 659 7.32 -0.45 51.71
N PRO A 660 6.86 -0.86 52.92
CA PRO A 660 6.05 -2.06 53.07
C PRO A 660 4.58 -1.80 53.49
N SER A 661 3.77 -2.80 53.19
CA SER A 661 2.38 -2.99 53.62
C SER A 661 2.22 -3.04 55.15
N THR A 662 1.32 -2.19 55.65
CA THR A 662 0.52 -2.35 56.87
C THR A 662 -0.94 -2.08 56.41
N THR A 663 -2.01 -2.80 56.73
CA THR A 663 -2.39 -3.59 57.90
C THR A 663 -3.66 -4.41 57.54
N ASN A 664 -3.95 -5.42 58.36
CA ASN A 664 -4.96 -6.49 58.24
C ASN A 664 -6.46 -6.10 58.20
N PRO A 665 -7.36 -7.07 57.87
CA PRO A 665 -8.80 -6.88 57.64
C PRO A 665 -9.70 -7.21 58.85
N SER A 666 -11.00 -6.89 58.69
CA SER A 666 -12.21 -7.44 59.35
C SER A 666 -12.88 -6.66 60.51
N THR A 667 -14.21 -6.46 60.37
CA THR A 667 -15.32 -6.38 61.36
C THR A 667 -16.59 -5.95 60.59
N GLY A 668 -17.82 -6.48 60.66
CA GLY A 668 -18.46 -7.66 61.27
C GLY A 668 -20.01 -7.56 61.15
N ILE A 669 -20.70 -8.72 60.99
CA ILE A 669 -21.97 -9.16 61.68
C ILE A 669 -23.33 -8.51 61.22
N LEU A 670 -24.52 -9.14 60.97
CA LEU A 670 -25.20 -10.44 61.30
C LEU A 670 -26.49 -10.68 60.45
N ARG A 671 -26.90 -11.94 60.15
CA ARG A 671 -28.13 -12.62 60.71
C ARG A 671 -28.38 -14.08 60.21
N ARG A 672 -28.92 -14.89 61.15
CA ARG A 672 -29.31 -16.33 61.18
C ARG A 672 -30.41 -16.72 60.16
N SER A 673 -30.66 -17.99 59.78
CA SER A 673 -30.98 -19.16 60.65
C SER A 673 -31.02 -20.55 59.98
N ASN A 674 -30.70 -21.58 60.80
CA ASN A 674 -31.11 -23.01 60.81
C ASN A 674 -30.55 -23.94 59.70
N SER A 675 -30.10 -25.19 59.94
CA SER A 675 -30.31 -26.16 61.04
C SER A 675 -29.23 -27.27 61.07
N SER A 676 -29.02 -27.84 62.27
CA SER A 676 -28.62 -29.23 62.63
C SER A 676 -27.31 -29.82 62.08
N ASP A 677 -26.28 -29.95 62.94
CA ASP A 677 -25.87 -31.22 63.61
C ASP A 677 -24.84 -31.98 62.74
N ALA A 678 -23.69 -32.46 63.19
CA ALA A 678 -23.08 -32.60 64.50
C ALA A 678 -21.55 -32.78 64.30
N SER A 679 -20.79 -32.51 65.36
CA SER A 679 -19.54 -33.18 65.80
C SER A 679 -18.53 -33.65 64.74
N SER A 680 -17.22 -33.40 64.81
CA SER A 680 -16.36 -32.94 65.90
C SER A 680 -14.91 -33.08 65.39
N ARG A 681 -14.03 -32.20 65.87
CA ARG A 681 -12.60 -32.45 66.14
C ARG A 681 -11.70 -32.63 64.91
N SER A 682 -10.84 -31.64 64.63
CA SER A 682 -9.48 -31.47 65.19
C SER A 682 -8.58 -32.62 64.76
N ASP A 683 -7.36 -32.45 64.30
CA ASP A 683 -6.45 -31.33 64.14
C ASP A 683 -5.26 -31.92 63.36
N GLU A 684 -4.36 -31.07 62.92
CA GLU A 684 -2.95 -31.41 62.70
C GLU A 684 -2.60 -32.51 61.67
N SER A 685 -2.02 -32.11 60.54
CA SER A 685 -0.56 -31.93 60.53
C SER A 685 -0.06 -31.69 59.11
N SER A 686 0.71 -30.62 59.03
CA SER A 686 1.63 -30.30 57.96
C SER A 686 2.68 -31.40 57.78
N LYS A 687 2.98 -31.75 56.51
CA LYS A 687 4.33 -31.76 55.92
C LYS A 687 4.32 -32.46 54.55
N LEU A 688 4.53 -31.66 53.51
CA LEU A 688 5.16 -32.08 52.25
C LEU A 688 6.53 -32.74 52.55
N PRO A 689 7.00 -33.72 51.75
CA PRO A 689 7.78 -33.34 50.57
C PRO A 689 7.74 -34.28 49.35
N LYS A 690 7.91 -33.63 48.18
CA LYS A 690 8.67 -34.01 46.95
C LYS A 690 8.47 -35.38 46.27
N ALA A 691 8.25 -35.26 44.95
CA ALA A 691 8.33 -36.28 43.90
C ALA A 691 9.65 -37.09 43.88
N PRO A 692 9.67 -38.26 43.22
CA PRO A 692 10.25 -38.30 41.87
C PRO A 692 9.62 -39.31 40.86
N THR A 693 9.66 -38.87 39.59
CA THR A 693 10.08 -39.56 38.35
C THR A 693 9.33 -40.76 37.74
N GLN A 694 9.00 -40.53 36.46
CA GLN A 694 8.72 -41.39 35.29
C GLN A 694 8.92 -42.92 35.36
N GLN A 695 7.98 -43.63 34.72
CA GLN A 695 8.27 -44.85 33.96
C GLN A 695 7.36 -44.95 32.71
N GLU A 696 8.00 -45.15 31.55
CA GLU A 696 7.41 -45.58 30.28
C GLU A 696 6.73 -46.95 30.41
N VAL A 697 5.63 -47.18 29.68
CA VAL A 697 5.27 -48.52 29.17
C VAL A 697 4.59 -48.44 27.79
N ALA A 698 5.36 -48.90 26.81
CA ALA A 698 5.08 -49.85 25.72
C ALA A 698 3.79 -49.79 24.87
N THR A 699 4.09 -49.86 23.57
CA THR A 699 3.26 -50.04 22.38
C THR A 699 2.77 -51.48 22.12
N THR A 700 1.85 -51.58 21.14
CA THR A 700 1.44 -52.71 20.27
C THR A 700 0.34 -53.71 20.72
N PRO A 701 -0.38 -54.39 19.78
CA PRO A 701 -0.86 -54.00 18.44
C PRO A 701 -2.33 -54.42 18.12
N ALA A 702 -2.75 -54.03 16.92
CA ALA A 702 -4.04 -54.22 16.23
C ALA A 702 -4.64 -55.64 16.14
N LYS A 703 -5.97 -55.68 15.97
CA LYS A 703 -6.69 -56.82 15.37
C LYS A 703 -7.81 -56.35 14.43
N LYS A 704 -7.72 -56.80 13.17
CA LYS A 704 -8.75 -56.79 12.13
C LYS A 704 -9.99 -57.57 12.58
N THR A 705 -11.17 -57.14 12.14
CA THR A 705 -12.23 -58.05 11.66
C THR A 705 -13.16 -57.31 10.70
N ALA A 706 -13.61 -58.05 9.67
CA ALA A 706 -14.40 -57.59 8.54
C ALA A 706 -15.86 -58.05 8.66
N SER A 707 -16.71 -57.50 7.78
CA SER A 707 -18.14 -57.79 7.51
C SER A 707 -19.10 -57.35 8.63
N LYS A 708 -20.15 -56.57 8.35
CA LYS A 708 -21.15 -56.72 7.28
C LYS A 708 -21.77 -55.38 6.91
#